data_AF-A0A1Y2E4C0-F1
#
_entry.id   AF-A0A1Y2E4C0-F1
#
_cell.length_a   1.000
_cell.length_b   1.000
_cell.length_c   1.000
_cell.angle_alpha   90.00
_cell.angle_beta   90.00
_cell.angle_gamma   90.00
#
_symmetry.space_group_name_H-M   'P 1'
#
loop_
_entity.id
_entity.type
_entity.pdbx_description
1 polymer ?
#
loop_
_entity_poly.entity_id
_entity_poly.type
_entity_poly.pdbx_seq_one_letter_code
_entity_poly.pdbx_strand_id
1 'polypeptide(L)'
;MALREVPTTNGVAPSALIHDYPNPFKIVIVGAGIGGLSAAIALRRQGHKVDLYEQSKFSSETGAAVHLAPNANGILRRWGVFAERFGAVEMKRLVELAPGGGIVRDVDLTVTNKMWQHPWQLVHRVALHEKLRDVATTQNAPGSPATLKTSSKVVDIDAEAGKVTLEDGTSITADIIVGADGIYSRTRKFVHDEKLFPSGKAAFRFLLDRKVALADPVTAPLVEKLDTLTMWYGSDRRMVMYPCNDNKTLNFVLIHPDTETHAKSSDGWNKQGSLEQILKIYEDFEPAVKKLISKVDPMELKVWQLLDMEKLPSWTKGKLCLIGDAAHPFMPHQGQGAGQAMEDAAALATVLPKGTAPSDIPERLKLYEKVRYDRAHTVQEFSRQAGRDWVNGKPQIEMTTYTSFNFGHDEIDNSANVFKRWLWSQKKNMYWRMPIGFGPFPGPRQDAFGRPRAGQSERTFQTASIKFKTSRTYLESILPTESFNFKSPATVCTASISVTSLGNMSWLGGGGYDHCGLYIHGVQYTRKDGSTINGTYLPVLFESLNDPIISGRDELGMNKLYCQIDIDRTANSYRARCSWRGAEFLDLELQNLTADNPKSEAGTIGGENDYGILTYKYIPAVGEPGKADVEYACVVPHEEEAKVAPATVKSVARSDKASIRFDAGDWDTLPTLHHITSSLAGIPIYEIISAKIVQGLGVPDVSSCRRTE
;
A
#
# COMPACT_ATOMS: atom_id res chain seq x y z
N MET A 1 10.21 -18.98 29.13
CA MET A 1 11.35 -18.28 28.48
C MET A 1 10.77 -17.17 27.63
N ALA A 2 11.13 -15.92 27.96
CA ALA A 2 10.46 -14.71 27.49
C ALA A 2 10.42 -14.60 25.95
N LEU A 3 9.31 -14.03 25.46
CA LEU A 3 9.06 -13.62 24.08
C LEU A 3 10.22 -12.72 23.60
N ARG A 4 11.24 -13.30 22.96
CA ARG A 4 12.18 -12.51 22.15
C ARG A 4 11.47 -12.09 20.87
N GLU A 5 10.99 -10.85 20.93
CA GLU A 5 10.92 -9.85 19.87
C GLU A 5 10.31 -10.31 18.54
N VAL A 6 9.02 -10.01 18.42
CA VAL A 6 8.38 -9.66 17.14
C VAL A 6 9.32 -8.69 16.41
N PRO A 7 9.55 -8.83 15.09
CA PRO A 7 10.43 -7.92 14.36
C PRO A 7 10.02 -6.47 14.64
N THR A 8 11.01 -5.64 14.94
CA THR A 8 10.90 -4.19 15.11
C THR A 8 10.42 -3.56 13.81
N THR A 9 9.12 -3.64 13.53
CA THR A 9 8.51 -2.67 12.63
C THR A 9 8.47 -1.36 13.40
N ASN A 10 9.08 -0.31 12.84
CA ASN A 10 8.81 1.06 13.28
C ASN A 10 7.28 1.20 13.22
N GLY A 11 6.62 1.29 14.38
CA GLY A 11 5.19 1.04 14.52
C GLY A 11 4.37 1.61 13.37
N VAL A 12 3.54 0.77 12.75
CA VAL A 12 2.68 1.21 11.65
C VAL A 12 1.59 2.09 12.26
N ALA A 13 1.73 3.41 12.12
CA ALA A 13 0.65 4.32 12.45
C ALA A 13 -0.56 3.99 11.57
N PRO A 14 -1.79 3.96 12.12
CA PRO A 14 -3.00 3.82 11.31
C PRO A 14 -3.00 4.87 10.21
N SER A 15 -3.34 4.47 8.98
CA SER A 15 -3.47 5.43 7.89
C SER A 15 -4.55 6.45 8.26
N ALA A 16 -4.20 7.74 8.18
CA ALA A 16 -5.15 8.85 8.33
C ALA A 16 -6.37 8.72 7.40
N LEU A 17 -6.25 7.98 6.29
CA LEU A 17 -7.33 7.84 5.31
C LEU A 17 -8.33 6.71 5.63
N ILE A 18 -8.08 5.91 6.66
CA ILE A 18 -9.06 4.96 7.16
C ILE A 18 -10.09 5.74 7.98
N HIS A 19 -11.37 5.40 7.80
CA HIS A 19 -12.45 5.96 8.61
C HIS A 19 -12.22 5.67 10.11
N ASP A 20 -12.83 6.47 10.98
CA ASP A 20 -12.83 6.21 12.44
C ASP A 20 -14.17 5.61 12.87
N TYR A 21 -14.66 4.61 12.13
CA TYR A 21 -15.90 3.93 12.49
C TYR A 21 -15.68 3.14 13.80
N PRO A 22 -16.41 3.45 14.88
CA PRO A 22 -16.03 3.01 16.23
C PRO A 22 -16.32 1.52 16.47
N ASN A 23 -17.26 0.94 15.72
CA ASN A 23 -17.80 -0.38 16.00
C ASN A 23 -17.07 -1.48 15.21
N PRO A 24 -16.67 -2.57 15.87
CA PRO A 24 -16.14 -3.74 15.18
C PRO A 24 -17.25 -4.44 14.41
N PHE A 25 -16.96 -4.83 13.16
CA PHE A 25 -17.86 -5.69 12.39
C PHE A 25 -18.09 -7.05 13.05
N LYS A 26 -19.30 -7.58 12.87
CA LYS A 26 -19.64 -8.97 13.08
C LYS A 26 -19.42 -9.74 11.79
N ILE A 27 -18.44 -10.63 11.80
CA ILE A 27 -18.04 -11.42 10.64
C ILE A 27 -18.41 -12.89 10.87
N VAL A 28 -19.12 -13.47 9.91
CA VAL A 28 -19.45 -14.90 9.90
C VAL A 28 -18.54 -15.62 8.90
N ILE A 29 -17.84 -16.64 9.37
CA ILE A 29 -17.00 -17.51 8.53
C ILE A 29 -17.69 -18.86 8.41
N VAL A 30 -17.93 -19.30 7.17
CA VAL A 30 -18.55 -20.59 6.86
C VAL A 30 -17.45 -21.59 6.53
N GLY A 31 -17.22 -22.55 7.42
CA GLY A 31 -16.13 -23.53 7.34
C GLY A 31 -14.96 -23.20 8.26
N ALA A 32 -14.52 -24.18 9.05
CA ALA A 32 -13.40 -24.06 9.97
C ALA A 32 -12.19 -24.92 9.55
N GLY A 33 -11.93 -24.98 8.24
CA GLY A 33 -10.65 -25.49 7.71
C GLY A 33 -9.49 -24.50 7.93
N ILE A 34 -8.32 -24.81 7.36
CA ILE A 34 -7.13 -23.95 7.47
C ILE A 34 -7.42 -22.52 7.02
N GLY A 35 -8.12 -22.32 5.89
CA GLY A 35 -8.49 -20.99 5.39
C GLY A 35 -9.39 -20.23 6.35
N GLY A 36 -10.49 -20.85 6.82
CA GLY A 36 -11.43 -20.21 7.74
C GLY A 36 -10.81 -19.87 9.10
N LEU A 37 -10.00 -20.77 9.67
CA LEU A 37 -9.26 -20.49 10.90
C LEU A 37 -8.22 -19.39 10.72
N SER A 38 -7.53 -19.37 9.58
CA SER A 38 -6.58 -18.29 9.25
C SER A 38 -7.30 -16.95 9.13
N ALA A 39 -8.45 -16.90 8.45
CA ALA A 39 -9.29 -15.70 8.36
C ALA A 39 -9.77 -15.25 9.74
N ALA A 40 -10.15 -16.18 10.62
CA ALA A 40 -10.53 -15.85 11.99
C ALA A 40 -9.38 -15.21 12.78
N ILE A 41 -8.16 -15.76 12.69
CA ILE A 41 -6.97 -15.18 13.32
C ILE A 41 -6.70 -13.78 12.75
N ALA A 42 -6.72 -13.63 11.42
CA ALA A 42 -6.41 -12.37 10.76
C ALA A 42 -7.43 -11.26 11.11
N LEU A 43 -8.73 -11.56 11.03
CA LEU A 43 -9.81 -10.59 11.23
C LEU A 43 -10.01 -10.23 12.70
N ARG A 44 -9.84 -11.17 13.63
CA ARG A 44 -9.88 -10.82 15.06
C ARG A 44 -8.74 -9.89 15.46
N ARG A 45 -7.55 -10.04 14.85
CA ARG A 45 -6.41 -9.15 15.09
C ARG A 45 -6.66 -7.73 14.60
N GLN A 46 -7.55 -7.55 13.62
CA GLN A 46 -8.07 -6.23 13.22
C GLN A 46 -9.15 -5.69 14.16
N GLY A 47 -9.46 -6.40 15.24
CA GLY A 47 -10.42 -5.98 16.26
C GLY A 47 -11.88 -6.35 15.97
N HIS A 48 -12.16 -7.15 14.93
CA HIS A 48 -13.52 -7.59 14.60
C HIS A 48 -14.03 -8.73 15.48
N LYS A 49 -15.35 -8.90 15.53
CA LYS A 49 -16.02 -10.03 16.19
C LYS A 49 -16.23 -11.13 15.16
N VAL A 50 -15.70 -12.32 15.42
CA VAL A 50 -15.70 -13.42 14.43
C VAL A 50 -16.43 -14.64 14.98
N ASP A 51 -17.40 -15.13 14.22
CA ASP A 51 -18.08 -16.41 14.47
C ASP A 51 -17.80 -17.38 13.31
N LEU A 52 -17.28 -18.57 13.62
CA LEU A 52 -17.10 -19.66 12.65
C LEU A 52 -18.19 -20.70 12.79
N TYR A 53 -18.74 -21.15 11.66
CA TYR A 53 -19.74 -22.21 11.59
C TYR A 53 -19.18 -23.38 10.79
N GLU A 54 -19.01 -24.52 11.45
CA GLU A 54 -18.44 -25.74 10.88
C GLU A 54 -19.47 -26.87 10.94
N GLN A 55 -19.67 -27.55 9.81
CA GLN A 55 -20.66 -28.62 9.71
C GLN A 55 -20.25 -29.89 10.47
N SER A 56 -18.95 -30.18 10.59
CA SER A 56 -18.46 -31.39 11.25
C SER A 56 -18.34 -31.23 12.77
N LYS A 57 -18.13 -32.36 13.46
CA LYS A 57 -17.76 -32.43 14.89
C LYS A 57 -16.25 -32.54 15.10
N PHE A 58 -15.45 -32.49 14.03
CA PHE A 58 -14.02 -32.85 14.03
C PHE A 58 -13.71 -34.26 14.56
N SER A 59 -14.67 -35.19 14.53
CA SER A 59 -14.52 -36.54 15.08
C SER A 59 -13.57 -37.46 14.31
N SER A 60 -13.13 -37.06 13.11
CA SER A 60 -12.20 -37.82 12.27
C SER A 60 -11.56 -36.91 11.22
N GLU A 61 -10.53 -36.16 11.59
CA GLU A 61 -9.72 -35.46 10.59
C GLU A 61 -8.68 -36.45 10.02
N THR A 62 -8.65 -36.60 8.70
CA THR A 62 -7.75 -37.58 8.08
C THR A 62 -6.33 -37.01 8.06
N GLY A 63 -5.38 -37.74 8.66
CA GLY A 63 -3.98 -37.37 8.78
C GLY A 63 -3.29 -37.31 7.42
N ALA A 64 -3.05 -36.10 6.94
CA ALA A 64 -2.11 -35.82 5.87
C ALA A 64 -1.12 -34.77 6.35
N ALA A 65 -0.03 -34.58 5.63
CA ALA A 65 0.85 -33.44 5.83
C ALA A 65 0.61 -32.37 4.75
N VAL A 66 1.09 -31.16 5.03
CA VAL A 66 0.99 -30.00 4.13
C VAL A 66 2.34 -29.30 4.05
N HIS A 67 2.58 -28.69 2.89
CA HIS A 67 3.73 -27.81 2.71
C HIS A 67 3.40 -26.44 3.30
N LEU A 68 4.26 -25.98 4.20
CA LEU A 68 4.27 -24.61 4.67
C LEU A 68 5.47 -23.91 4.01
N ALA A 69 5.26 -23.48 2.77
CA ALA A 69 6.24 -22.74 1.98
C ALA A 69 6.52 -21.34 2.58
N PRO A 70 7.64 -20.68 2.20
CA PRO A 70 8.06 -19.41 2.80
C PRO A 70 6.98 -18.31 2.83
N ASN A 71 6.19 -18.17 1.76
CA ASN A 71 5.10 -17.20 1.65
C ASN A 71 4.02 -17.40 2.73
N ALA A 72 3.59 -18.65 2.94
CA ALA A 72 2.58 -19.00 3.94
C ALA A 72 3.17 -19.01 5.36
N ASN A 73 4.42 -19.49 5.52
CA ASN A 73 5.09 -19.51 6.81
C ASN A 73 5.31 -18.09 7.36
N GLY A 74 5.61 -17.13 6.50
CA GLY A 74 5.76 -15.74 6.89
C GLY A 74 4.52 -15.15 7.54
N ILE A 75 3.34 -15.46 6.97
CA ILE A 75 2.05 -15.05 7.52
C ILE A 75 1.84 -15.64 8.92
N LEU A 76 2.04 -16.96 9.07
CA LEU A 76 1.88 -17.63 10.38
C LEU A 76 2.84 -17.06 11.43
N ARG A 77 4.10 -16.82 11.06
CA ARG A 77 5.11 -16.23 11.95
C ARG A 77 4.75 -14.81 12.38
N ARG A 78 4.22 -13.98 11.46
CA ARG A 78 3.67 -12.63 11.78
C ARG A 78 2.46 -12.71 12.72
N TRP A 79 1.73 -13.83 12.72
CA TRP A 79 0.66 -14.11 13.70
C TRP A 79 1.13 -14.79 14.98
N GLY A 80 2.43 -15.03 15.14
CA GLY A 80 3.01 -15.68 16.32
C GLY A 80 2.88 -17.21 16.33
N VAL A 81 2.56 -17.82 15.18
CA VAL A 81 2.48 -19.26 14.98
C VAL A 81 3.80 -19.75 14.36
N PHE A 82 4.52 -20.58 15.09
CA PHE A 82 5.83 -21.10 14.71
C PHE A 82 5.72 -22.62 14.57
N ALA A 83 5.73 -23.12 13.32
CA ALA A 83 5.39 -24.50 13.04
C ALA A 83 6.38 -25.51 13.64
N GLU A 84 7.65 -25.13 13.76
CA GLU A 84 8.69 -25.92 14.41
C GLU A 84 8.39 -26.25 15.88
N ARG A 85 7.48 -25.51 16.53
CA ARG A 85 7.12 -25.75 17.94
C ARG A 85 6.10 -26.87 18.12
N PHE A 86 5.53 -27.39 17.05
CA PHE A 86 4.56 -28.49 17.09
C PHE A 86 4.86 -29.56 16.04
N GLY A 87 6.16 -29.77 15.75
CA GLY A 87 6.63 -30.92 14.99
C GLY A 87 6.80 -30.68 13.49
N ALA A 88 6.75 -29.44 13.01
CA ALA A 88 7.12 -29.16 11.62
C ALA A 88 8.60 -29.43 11.36
N VAL A 89 8.89 -30.00 10.19
CA VAL A 89 10.25 -30.33 9.75
C VAL A 89 10.69 -29.29 8.71
N GLU A 90 11.84 -28.65 8.93
CA GLU A 90 12.44 -27.80 7.91
C GLU A 90 12.92 -28.65 6.73
N MET A 91 12.51 -28.31 5.51
CA MET A 91 12.91 -29.05 4.32
C MET A 91 14.33 -28.65 3.89
N LYS A 92 15.27 -29.58 3.98
CA LYS A 92 16.69 -29.35 3.69
C LYS A 92 17.18 -30.08 2.44
N ARG A 93 16.44 -31.06 1.94
CA ARG A 93 16.86 -31.84 0.77
C ARG A 93 15.67 -32.22 -0.11
N LEU A 94 15.89 -32.21 -1.42
CA LEU A 94 14.94 -32.69 -2.42
C LEU A 94 15.60 -33.84 -3.20
N VAL A 95 14.92 -34.99 -3.25
CA VAL A 95 15.36 -36.16 -4.02
C VAL A 95 14.27 -36.53 -5.02
N GLU A 96 14.62 -36.64 -6.28
CA GLU A 96 13.76 -37.11 -7.37
C GLU A 96 14.33 -38.40 -7.96
N LEU A 97 13.49 -39.41 -8.10
CA LEU A 97 13.85 -40.77 -8.50
C LEU A 97 13.00 -41.21 -9.68
N ALA A 98 13.57 -42.04 -10.55
CA ALA A 98 12.83 -42.81 -11.54
C ALA A 98 12.10 -43.98 -10.85
N PRO A 99 11.11 -44.64 -11.49
CA PRO A 99 10.34 -45.72 -10.86
C PRO A 99 11.24 -46.88 -10.38
N GLY A 100 12.29 -47.20 -11.14
CA GLY A 100 13.29 -48.22 -10.79
C GLY A 100 14.33 -47.81 -9.74
N GLY A 101 14.21 -46.64 -9.11
CA GLY A 101 15.12 -46.16 -8.04
C GLY A 101 16.35 -45.37 -8.51
N GLY A 102 16.52 -45.16 -9.82
CA GLY A 102 17.60 -44.33 -10.37
C GLY A 102 17.45 -42.85 -9.97
N ILE A 103 18.54 -42.21 -9.55
CA ILE A 103 18.53 -40.79 -9.16
C ILE A 103 18.36 -39.90 -10.40
N VAL A 104 17.26 -39.16 -10.43
CA VAL A 104 17.01 -38.08 -11.40
C VAL A 104 17.60 -36.77 -10.87
N ARG A 105 17.40 -36.51 -9.57
CA ARG A 105 17.87 -35.29 -8.91
C ARG A 105 18.12 -35.53 -7.42
N ASP A 106 19.18 -34.95 -6.88
CA ASP A 106 19.44 -34.93 -5.43
C ASP A 106 20.07 -33.58 -5.06
N VAL A 107 19.31 -32.72 -4.39
CA VAL A 107 19.71 -31.33 -4.09
C VAL A 107 19.67 -31.07 -2.59
N ASP A 108 20.78 -30.57 -2.06
CA ASP A 108 20.85 -29.92 -0.75
C ASP A 108 20.33 -28.48 -0.85
N LEU A 109 19.31 -28.16 -0.06
CA LEU A 109 18.62 -26.87 -0.05
C LEU A 109 19.04 -26.00 1.14
N THR A 110 19.95 -26.46 2.02
CA THR A 110 20.34 -25.73 3.25
C THR A 110 20.94 -24.35 2.98
N VAL A 111 21.64 -24.18 1.86
CA VAL A 111 22.19 -22.89 1.43
C VAL A 111 21.15 -22.12 0.62
N THR A 112 20.57 -22.74 -0.41
CA THR A 112 19.63 -22.08 -1.33
C THR A 112 18.40 -21.54 -0.60
N ASN A 113 17.86 -22.27 0.39
CA ASN A 113 16.69 -21.81 1.14
C ASN A 113 16.92 -20.57 1.99
N LYS A 114 18.18 -20.16 2.24
CA LYS A 114 18.50 -18.94 3.00
C LYS A 114 18.15 -17.65 2.24
N MET A 115 17.88 -17.73 0.93
CA MET A 115 17.40 -16.58 0.17
C MET A 115 15.98 -16.17 0.57
N TRP A 116 15.20 -17.09 1.16
CA TRP A 116 13.84 -16.82 1.61
C TRP A 116 13.83 -16.29 3.04
N GLN A 117 12.96 -15.33 3.31
CA GLN A 117 12.84 -14.73 4.65
C GLN A 117 12.40 -15.76 5.71
N HIS A 118 11.66 -16.79 5.30
CA HIS A 118 11.05 -17.78 6.19
C HIS A 118 11.35 -19.20 5.71
N PRO A 119 11.55 -20.16 6.62
CA PRO A 119 11.93 -21.52 6.24
C PRO A 119 10.77 -22.22 5.53
N TRP A 120 11.10 -23.08 4.57
CA TRP A 120 10.14 -24.03 4.00
C TRP A 120 10.00 -25.22 4.95
N GLN A 121 8.79 -25.45 5.46
CA GLN A 121 8.51 -26.48 6.44
C GLN A 121 7.46 -27.49 5.95
N LEU A 122 7.57 -28.72 6.46
CA LEU A 122 6.68 -29.84 6.21
C LEU A 122 5.92 -30.14 7.51
N VAL A 123 4.59 -30.00 7.48
CA VAL A 123 3.79 -29.91 8.72
C VAL A 123 2.68 -30.95 8.70
N HIS A 124 2.44 -31.61 9.82
CA HIS A 124 1.27 -32.47 9.98
C HIS A 124 0.01 -31.60 9.97
N ARG A 125 -0.94 -31.89 9.06
CA ARG A 125 -2.10 -31.02 8.79
C ARG A 125 -2.99 -30.85 10.01
N VAL A 126 -3.22 -31.93 10.77
CA VAL A 126 -4.05 -31.91 11.99
C VAL A 126 -3.38 -31.03 13.05
N ALA A 127 -2.07 -31.18 13.26
CA ALA A 127 -1.34 -30.36 14.24
C ALA A 127 -1.37 -28.86 13.86
N LEU A 128 -1.26 -28.55 12.56
CA LEU A 128 -1.44 -27.18 12.08
C LEU A 128 -2.86 -26.67 12.32
N HIS A 129 -3.88 -27.48 11.98
CA HIS A 129 -5.29 -27.14 12.18
C HIS A 129 -5.60 -26.85 13.65
N GLU A 130 -5.22 -27.77 14.54
CA GLU A 130 -5.38 -27.62 15.99
C GLU A 130 -4.69 -26.35 16.48
N LYS A 131 -3.46 -26.09 16.02
CA LYS A 131 -2.75 -24.89 16.44
C LYS A 131 -3.46 -23.61 15.97
N LEU A 132 -3.96 -23.58 14.73
CA LEU A 132 -4.72 -22.45 14.22
C LEU A 132 -6.04 -22.27 14.98
N ARG A 133 -6.74 -23.37 15.31
CA ARG A 133 -7.97 -23.36 16.12
C ARG A 133 -7.70 -22.76 17.50
N ASP A 134 -6.64 -23.20 18.16
CA ASP A 134 -6.26 -22.70 19.49
C ASP A 134 -5.96 -21.19 19.43
N VAL A 135 -5.20 -20.74 18.43
CA VAL A 135 -4.87 -19.31 18.25
C VAL A 135 -6.11 -18.49 17.90
N ALA A 136 -7.02 -19.02 17.08
CA ALA A 136 -8.26 -18.36 16.70
C ALA A 136 -9.21 -18.16 17.90
N THR A 137 -9.23 -19.11 18.84
CA THR A 137 -10.22 -19.16 19.94
C THR A 137 -9.66 -18.81 21.32
N THR A 138 -8.35 -18.65 21.48
CA THR A 138 -7.74 -18.28 22.78
C THR A 138 -7.93 -16.80 23.14
N GLN A 139 -8.09 -16.51 24.43
CA GLN A 139 -8.12 -15.15 24.99
C GLN A 139 -6.74 -14.45 24.92
N ASN A 140 -5.65 -15.21 24.84
CA ASN A 140 -4.28 -14.68 24.94
C ASN A 140 -3.70 -14.17 23.61
N ALA A 141 -4.46 -14.24 22.52
CA ALA A 141 -4.08 -13.71 21.21
C ALA A 141 -4.70 -12.32 20.99
N PRO A 142 -4.09 -11.44 20.16
CA PRO A 142 -4.63 -10.10 19.93
C PRO A 142 -6.07 -10.12 19.37
N GLY A 143 -6.91 -9.20 19.88
CA GLY A 143 -8.32 -9.10 19.54
C GLY A 143 -9.24 -10.02 20.36
N SER A 144 -10.56 -9.90 20.18
CA SER A 144 -11.53 -10.78 20.86
C SER A 144 -11.49 -12.19 20.28
N PRO A 145 -11.60 -13.26 21.09
CA PRO A 145 -11.65 -14.64 20.57
C PRO A 145 -12.75 -14.86 19.56
N ALA A 146 -12.43 -15.65 18.53
CA ALA A 146 -13.44 -16.11 17.61
C ALA A 146 -14.31 -17.20 18.29
N THR A 147 -15.61 -17.18 18.02
CA THR A 147 -16.54 -18.21 18.48
C THR A 147 -16.59 -19.33 17.45
N LEU A 148 -16.18 -20.54 17.79
CA LEU A 148 -16.30 -21.70 16.90
C LEU A 148 -17.54 -22.54 17.25
N LYS A 149 -18.45 -22.69 16.29
CA LYS A 149 -19.66 -23.52 16.42
C LYS A 149 -19.58 -24.70 15.44
N THR A 150 -19.41 -25.89 15.99
CA THR A 150 -19.41 -27.16 15.25
C THR A 150 -20.83 -27.67 15.04
N SER A 151 -21.00 -28.71 14.20
CA SER A 151 -22.35 -29.25 13.85
C SER A 151 -23.32 -28.18 13.34
N SER A 152 -22.80 -27.11 12.75
CA SER A 152 -23.58 -25.94 12.34
C SER A 152 -23.49 -25.78 10.83
N LYS A 153 -24.29 -26.58 10.11
CA LYS A 153 -24.29 -26.61 8.66
C LYS A 153 -25.08 -25.41 8.10
N VAL A 154 -24.41 -24.61 7.28
CA VAL A 154 -25.05 -23.50 6.55
C VAL A 154 -25.78 -24.05 5.32
N VAL A 155 -27.06 -23.69 5.19
CA VAL A 155 -27.91 -24.18 4.09
C VAL A 155 -28.28 -23.07 3.10
N ASP A 156 -28.39 -21.83 3.56
CA ASP A 156 -28.80 -20.67 2.76
C ASP A 156 -28.07 -19.36 3.14
N ILE A 157 -27.89 -18.45 2.17
CA ILE A 157 -27.22 -17.15 2.35
C ILE A 157 -27.92 -16.08 1.51
N ASP A 158 -28.25 -14.96 2.16
CA ASP A 158 -28.54 -13.68 1.48
C ASP A 158 -27.30 -12.79 1.58
N ALA A 159 -26.59 -12.68 0.46
CA ALA A 159 -25.33 -11.96 0.36
C ALA A 159 -25.49 -10.42 0.49
N GLU A 160 -26.63 -9.86 0.10
CA GLU A 160 -26.88 -8.42 0.18
C GLU A 160 -27.30 -8.02 1.60
N ALA A 161 -28.22 -8.79 2.18
CA ALA A 161 -28.65 -8.56 3.56
C ALA A 161 -27.56 -8.89 4.59
N GLY A 162 -26.62 -9.78 4.24
CA GLY A 162 -25.63 -10.32 5.18
C GLY A 162 -26.27 -11.32 6.13
N LYS A 163 -27.11 -12.22 5.61
CA LYS A 163 -27.87 -13.19 6.41
C LYS A 163 -27.45 -14.62 6.07
N VAL A 164 -27.19 -15.42 7.09
CA VAL A 164 -26.84 -16.85 6.99
C VAL A 164 -27.91 -17.68 7.68
N THR A 165 -28.36 -18.76 7.05
CA THR A 165 -29.35 -19.69 7.62
C THR A 165 -28.71 -21.06 7.81
N LEU A 166 -28.86 -21.61 9.02
CA LEU A 166 -28.39 -22.94 9.39
C LEU A 166 -29.46 -24.01 9.12
N GLU A 167 -29.04 -25.27 9.07
CA GLU A 167 -29.92 -26.43 8.82
C GLU A 167 -31.03 -26.58 9.88
N ASP A 168 -30.81 -26.11 11.10
CA ASP A 168 -31.80 -26.11 12.19
C ASP A 168 -32.83 -24.96 12.09
N GLY A 169 -32.74 -24.11 11.05
CA GLY A 169 -33.60 -22.95 10.84
C GLY A 169 -33.10 -21.67 11.52
N THR A 170 -32.03 -21.72 12.32
CA THR A 170 -31.43 -20.53 12.94
C THR A 170 -30.93 -19.57 11.87
N SER A 171 -31.24 -18.29 12.04
CA SER A 171 -30.78 -17.24 11.15
C SER A 171 -29.87 -16.24 11.85
N ILE A 172 -28.75 -15.90 11.19
CA ILE A 172 -27.68 -15.07 11.74
C ILE A 172 -27.44 -13.91 10.78
N THR A 173 -27.52 -12.69 11.28
CA THR A 173 -27.09 -11.48 10.56
C THR A 173 -25.62 -11.19 10.84
N ALA A 174 -24.90 -10.77 9.81
CA ALA A 174 -23.50 -10.40 9.80
C ALA A 174 -23.27 -9.16 8.93
N ASP A 175 -22.23 -8.39 9.25
CA ASP A 175 -21.77 -7.31 8.39
C ASP A 175 -21.02 -7.86 7.17
N ILE A 176 -20.32 -8.99 7.36
CA ILE A 176 -19.50 -9.67 6.34
C ILE A 176 -19.66 -11.18 6.50
N ILE A 177 -19.76 -11.89 5.37
CA ILE A 177 -19.77 -13.35 5.29
C ILE A 177 -18.55 -13.81 4.51
N VAL A 178 -17.77 -14.73 5.08
CA VAL A 178 -16.60 -15.34 4.44
C VAL A 178 -16.89 -16.81 4.16
N GLY A 179 -17.01 -17.17 2.89
CA GLY A 179 -17.12 -18.55 2.43
C GLY A 179 -15.76 -19.24 2.41
N ALA A 180 -15.54 -20.19 3.32
CA ALA A 180 -14.31 -20.94 3.50
C ALA A 180 -14.59 -22.46 3.64
N ASP A 181 -15.65 -22.93 2.99
CA ASP A 181 -16.25 -24.27 3.12
C ASP A 181 -15.69 -25.30 2.12
N GLY A 182 -14.55 -25.00 1.52
CA GLY A 182 -13.74 -25.93 0.74
C GLY A 182 -14.25 -26.18 -0.68
N ILE A 183 -13.69 -27.20 -1.34
CA ILE A 183 -13.95 -27.47 -2.76
C ILE A 183 -15.44 -27.71 -3.09
N TYR A 184 -16.18 -28.36 -2.19
CA TYR A 184 -17.63 -28.60 -2.30
C TYR A 184 -18.47 -27.43 -1.78
N SER A 185 -17.94 -26.21 -1.92
CA SER A 185 -18.53 -24.99 -1.37
C SER A 185 -20.01 -24.85 -1.72
N ARG A 186 -20.83 -24.74 -0.68
CA ARG A 186 -22.21 -24.26 -0.78
C ARG A 186 -22.25 -22.75 -0.84
N THR A 187 -21.27 -22.06 -0.23
CA THR A 187 -21.24 -20.59 -0.28
C THR A 187 -20.98 -20.07 -1.70
N ARG A 188 -20.21 -20.80 -2.51
CA ARG A 188 -19.84 -20.44 -3.88
C ARG A 188 -21.06 -20.13 -4.75
N LYS A 189 -22.10 -20.97 -4.69
CA LYS A 189 -23.33 -20.81 -5.50
C LYS A 189 -24.07 -19.48 -5.28
N PHE A 190 -23.87 -18.82 -4.14
CA PHE A 190 -24.49 -17.53 -3.85
C PHE A 190 -23.75 -16.36 -4.52
N VAL A 191 -22.48 -16.56 -4.88
CA VAL A 191 -21.70 -15.65 -5.73
C VAL A 191 -21.87 -16.03 -7.20
N HIS A 192 -21.48 -17.26 -7.56
CA HIS A 192 -21.57 -17.82 -8.90
C HIS A 192 -21.68 -19.35 -8.82
N ASP A 193 -22.59 -19.95 -9.60
CA ASP A 193 -22.75 -21.40 -9.66
C ASP A 193 -21.76 -21.99 -10.68
N GLU A 194 -20.67 -22.58 -10.19
CA GLU A 194 -19.62 -23.19 -11.02
C GLU A 194 -19.46 -24.68 -10.68
N LYS A 195 -19.26 -25.49 -11.72
CA LYS A 195 -19.20 -26.95 -11.59
C LYS A 195 -17.76 -27.43 -11.41
N LEU A 196 -17.59 -28.40 -10.52
CA LEU A 196 -16.34 -29.14 -10.40
C LEU A 196 -16.26 -30.17 -11.52
N PHE A 197 -15.05 -30.41 -12.03
CA PHE A 197 -14.77 -31.48 -12.97
C PHE A 197 -13.56 -32.31 -12.53
N PRO A 198 -13.51 -33.61 -12.87
CA PRO A 198 -12.33 -34.44 -12.63
C PRO A 198 -11.11 -33.93 -13.39
N SER A 199 -9.94 -33.91 -12.75
CA SER A 199 -8.69 -33.57 -13.43
C SER A 199 -8.08 -34.73 -14.25
N GLY A 200 -8.71 -35.90 -14.21
CA GLY A 200 -8.18 -37.15 -14.79
C GLY A 200 -7.16 -37.86 -13.90
N LYS A 201 -6.96 -37.39 -12.66
CA LYS A 201 -6.04 -37.98 -11.68
C LYS A 201 -6.75 -38.26 -10.35
N ALA A 202 -6.29 -39.29 -9.65
CA ALA A 202 -6.66 -39.61 -8.28
C ALA A 202 -5.41 -39.75 -7.41
N ALA A 203 -5.56 -39.65 -6.10
CA ALA A 203 -4.45 -39.77 -5.16
C ALA A 203 -4.78 -40.68 -3.99
N PHE A 204 -3.96 -41.70 -3.77
CA PHE A 204 -3.92 -42.36 -2.47
C PHE A 204 -3.14 -41.50 -1.48
N ARG A 205 -3.63 -41.41 -0.25
CA ARG A 205 -2.95 -40.71 0.84
C ARG A 205 -2.98 -41.54 2.11
N PHE A 206 -1.86 -41.57 2.81
CA PHE A 206 -1.71 -42.24 4.09
C PHE A 206 -0.46 -41.73 4.82
N LEU A 207 -0.39 -42.05 6.12
CA LEU A 207 0.77 -41.82 6.96
C LEU A 207 1.42 -43.16 7.34
N LEU A 208 2.72 -43.14 7.59
CA LEU A 208 3.46 -44.29 8.12
C LEU A 208 4.41 -43.81 9.21
N ASP A 209 4.49 -44.52 10.34
CA ASP A 209 5.55 -44.28 11.32
C ASP A 209 6.90 -44.64 10.69
N ARG A 210 7.82 -43.67 10.68
CA ARG A 210 9.15 -43.83 10.08
C ARG A 210 9.90 -45.02 10.71
N LYS A 211 9.66 -45.33 11.99
CA LYS A 211 10.28 -46.48 12.66
C LYS A 211 9.91 -47.82 12.01
N VAL A 212 8.67 -47.95 11.52
CA VAL A 212 8.20 -49.17 10.83
C VAL A 212 8.95 -49.38 9.51
N ALA A 213 9.29 -48.29 8.82
CA ALA A 213 10.12 -48.31 7.62
C ALA A 213 11.61 -48.56 7.93
N LEU A 214 12.13 -48.00 9.01
CA LEU A 214 13.53 -48.19 9.43
C LEU A 214 13.83 -49.61 9.97
N ALA A 215 12.82 -50.31 10.50
CA ALA A 215 13.01 -51.65 11.07
C ALA A 215 13.28 -52.75 10.02
N ASP A 216 13.07 -52.47 8.73
CA ASP A 216 13.27 -53.43 7.64
C ASP A 216 14.45 -52.99 6.77
N PRO A 217 15.55 -53.78 6.66
CA PRO A 217 16.74 -53.43 5.90
C PRO A 217 16.48 -53.09 4.43
N VAL A 218 15.37 -53.59 3.86
CA VAL A 218 14.98 -53.30 2.48
C VAL A 218 14.42 -51.89 2.34
N THR A 219 13.69 -51.39 3.34
CA THR A 219 13.01 -50.08 3.27
C THR A 219 13.76 -48.97 4.00
N ALA A 220 14.65 -49.32 4.94
CA ALA A 220 15.42 -48.35 5.70
C ALA A 220 16.20 -47.34 4.82
N PRO A 221 16.91 -47.75 3.74
CA PRO A 221 17.67 -46.83 2.90
C PRO A 221 16.81 -45.72 2.25
N LEU A 222 15.51 -45.98 2.03
CA LEU A 222 14.60 -45.01 1.44
C LEU A 222 14.27 -43.85 2.40
N VAL A 223 14.42 -44.05 3.71
CA VAL A 223 13.93 -43.13 4.75
C VAL A 223 15.01 -42.70 5.74
N GLU A 224 16.26 -43.16 5.59
CA GLU A 224 17.40 -42.83 6.47
C GLU A 224 17.72 -41.34 6.51
N LYS A 225 17.65 -40.66 5.36
CA LYS A 225 17.88 -39.21 5.25
C LYS A 225 16.74 -38.45 5.92
N LEU A 226 17.07 -37.61 6.90
CA LEU A 226 16.13 -36.70 7.56
C LEU A 226 15.82 -35.49 6.66
N ASP A 227 14.77 -34.75 6.99
CA ASP A 227 14.49 -33.42 6.44
C ASP A 227 14.36 -33.41 4.89
N THR A 228 13.98 -34.57 4.31
CA THR A 228 14.06 -34.85 2.88
C THR A 228 12.67 -35.06 2.27
N LEU A 229 12.34 -34.30 1.22
CA LEU A 229 11.24 -34.60 0.32
C LEU A 229 11.74 -35.54 -0.79
N THR A 230 11.11 -36.69 -0.93
CA THR A 230 11.43 -37.67 -1.98
C THR A 230 10.27 -37.84 -2.93
N MET A 231 10.54 -37.79 -4.23
CA MET A 231 9.54 -37.93 -5.29
C MET A 231 9.99 -38.99 -6.28
N TRP A 232 9.10 -39.93 -6.61
CA TRP A 232 9.31 -40.90 -7.68
C TRP A 232 8.39 -40.55 -8.84
N TYR A 233 8.95 -40.38 -10.03
CA TYR A 233 8.21 -40.00 -11.23
C TYR A 233 8.15 -41.14 -12.24
N GLY A 234 6.93 -41.64 -12.50
CA GLY A 234 6.61 -42.36 -13.71
C GLY A 234 6.12 -41.42 -14.81
N SER A 235 5.72 -41.98 -15.95
CA SER A 235 5.18 -41.20 -17.09
C SER A 235 3.86 -40.50 -16.74
N ASP A 236 2.94 -41.21 -16.08
CA ASP A 236 1.56 -40.78 -15.78
C ASP A 236 1.20 -40.83 -14.28
N ARG A 237 2.13 -41.32 -13.45
CA ARG A 237 1.94 -41.55 -12.01
C ARG A 237 3.17 -41.15 -11.22
N ARG A 238 2.97 -40.82 -9.94
CA ARG A 238 4.07 -40.42 -9.06
C ARG A 238 3.79 -40.67 -7.60
N MET A 239 4.85 -40.92 -6.85
CA MET A 239 4.81 -41.01 -5.40
C MET A 239 5.56 -39.84 -4.79
N VAL A 240 4.96 -39.18 -3.80
CA VAL A 240 5.57 -38.12 -3.01
C VAL A 240 5.63 -38.59 -1.56
N MET A 241 6.82 -38.59 -0.98
CA MET A 241 7.07 -38.99 0.40
C MET A 241 7.84 -37.88 1.12
N TYR A 242 7.40 -37.50 2.31
CA TYR A 242 8.16 -36.56 3.14
C TYR A 242 7.84 -36.66 4.64
N PRO A 243 8.79 -36.28 5.51
CA PRO A 243 8.61 -36.33 6.95
C PRO A 243 7.76 -35.18 7.50
N CYS A 244 7.08 -35.45 8.61
CA CYS A 244 6.48 -34.48 9.53
C CYS A 244 6.60 -35.02 10.98
N ASN A 245 6.11 -34.27 11.97
CA ASN A 245 6.19 -34.61 13.40
C ASN A 245 7.62 -34.96 13.84
N ASP A 246 8.56 -34.02 13.69
CA ASP A 246 10.00 -34.21 14.02
C ASP A 246 10.65 -35.40 13.29
N ASN A 247 10.33 -35.60 12.01
CA ASN A 247 10.74 -36.77 11.22
C ASN A 247 10.21 -38.12 11.71
N LYS A 248 9.22 -38.16 12.62
CA LYS A 248 8.68 -39.43 13.14
C LYS A 248 7.62 -40.03 12.21
N THR A 249 6.91 -39.21 11.44
CA THR A 249 5.82 -39.64 10.58
C THR A 249 6.12 -39.30 9.13
N LEU A 250 5.97 -40.27 8.23
CA LEU A 250 6.12 -40.10 6.79
C LEU A 250 4.74 -39.93 6.15
N ASN A 251 4.58 -38.87 5.38
CA ASN A 251 3.40 -38.63 4.57
C ASN A 251 3.61 -39.18 3.16
N PHE A 252 2.61 -39.90 2.64
CA PHE A 252 2.60 -40.43 1.28
C PHE A 252 1.45 -39.84 0.46
N VAL A 253 1.77 -39.46 -0.78
CA VAL A 253 0.79 -39.08 -1.81
C VAL A 253 1.12 -39.82 -3.10
N LEU A 254 0.25 -40.72 -3.52
CA LEU A 254 0.43 -41.59 -4.68
C LEU A 254 -0.59 -41.20 -5.75
N ILE A 255 -0.16 -40.37 -6.71
CA ILE A 255 -1.00 -39.79 -7.76
C ILE A 255 -0.93 -40.67 -9.02
N HIS A 256 -2.09 -41.00 -9.58
CA HIS A 256 -2.25 -41.91 -10.71
C HIS A 256 -3.48 -41.51 -11.55
N PRO A 257 -3.67 -42.04 -12.77
CA PRO A 257 -4.90 -41.87 -13.54
C PRO A 257 -6.14 -42.28 -12.74
N ASP A 258 -7.17 -41.42 -12.72
CA ASP A 258 -8.39 -41.73 -11.95
C ASP A 258 -9.17 -42.92 -12.49
N THR A 259 -9.02 -43.26 -13.78
CA THR A 259 -9.61 -44.46 -14.40
C THR A 259 -9.16 -45.78 -13.75
N GLU A 260 -8.04 -45.80 -13.02
CA GLU A 260 -7.55 -46.99 -12.32
C GLU A 260 -8.20 -47.18 -10.93
N THR A 261 -8.89 -46.16 -10.38
CA THR A 261 -9.52 -46.21 -9.04
C THR A 261 -10.97 -45.76 -8.97
N HIS A 262 -11.43 -44.95 -9.92
CA HIS A 262 -12.78 -44.41 -10.06
C HIS A 262 -13.40 -44.79 -11.42
N ALA A 263 -13.30 -46.08 -11.79
CA ALA A 263 -13.73 -46.59 -13.09
C ALA A 263 -15.26 -46.72 -13.25
N LYS A 264 -16.05 -46.66 -12.17
CA LYS A 264 -17.51 -46.80 -12.20
C LYS A 264 -18.19 -45.50 -11.79
N SER A 265 -19.29 -45.14 -12.46
CA SER A 265 -20.11 -43.96 -12.15
C SER A 265 -20.75 -43.97 -10.76
N SER A 266 -20.75 -45.11 -10.06
CA SER A 266 -21.22 -45.27 -8.68
C SER A 266 -20.13 -45.15 -7.60
N ASP A 267 -18.86 -44.99 -7.98
CA ASP A 267 -17.78 -44.82 -7.00
C ASP A 267 -17.84 -43.40 -6.39
N GLY A 268 -18.01 -43.33 -5.07
CA GLY A 268 -17.96 -42.07 -4.33
C GLY A 268 -16.59 -41.39 -4.40
N TRP A 269 -16.55 -40.08 -4.20
CA TRP A 269 -15.33 -39.25 -4.33
C TRP A 269 -14.22 -39.56 -3.29
N ASN A 270 -14.58 -40.15 -2.16
CA ASN A 270 -13.67 -40.65 -1.13
C ASN A 270 -14.06 -42.11 -0.80
N LYS A 271 -13.17 -43.05 -1.12
CA LYS A 271 -13.38 -44.49 -0.92
C LYS A 271 -12.20 -45.08 -0.15
N GLN A 272 -12.45 -46.16 0.58
CA GLN A 272 -11.37 -46.96 1.16
C GLN A 272 -10.47 -47.46 0.03
N GLY A 273 -9.17 -47.18 0.13
CA GLY A 273 -8.20 -47.69 -0.83
C GLY A 273 -7.96 -49.19 -0.62
N SER A 274 -7.53 -49.87 -1.68
CA SER A 274 -7.06 -51.27 -1.60
C SER A 274 -5.55 -51.31 -1.76
N LEU A 275 -4.86 -51.98 -0.82
CA LEU A 275 -3.41 -52.19 -0.92
C LEU A 275 -3.04 -52.98 -2.18
N GLU A 276 -3.84 -53.99 -2.53
CA GLU A 276 -3.66 -54.76 -3.76
C GLU A 276 -3.73 -53.87 -5.01
N GLN A 277 -4.67 -52.94 -5.03
CA GLN A 277 -4.84 -51.99 -6.13
C GLN A 277 -3.65 -51.04 -6.24
N ILE A 278 -3.13 -50.54 -5.10
CA ILE A 278 -1.91 -49.72 -5.12
C ILE A 278 -0.71 -50.50 -5.64
N LEU A 279 -0.48 -51.71 -5.15
CA LEU A 279 0.65 -52.52 -5.58
C LEU A 279 0.60 -52.86 -7.07
N LYS A 280 -0.62 -52.99 -7.64
CA LYS A 280 -0.83 -53.12 -9.08
C LYS A 280 -0.52 -51.83 -9.84
N ILE A 281 -1.05 -50.68 -9.40
CA ILE A 281 -0.81 -49.38 -10.04
C ILE A 281 0.68 -49.01 -9.99
N TYR A 282 1.40 -49.38 -8.94
CA TYR A 282 2.81 -49.06 -8.76
C TYR A 282 3.72 -50.27 -9.02
N GLU A 283 3.31 -51.21 -9.88
CA GLU A 283 4.05 -52.46 -10.10
C GLU A 283 5.47 -52.25 -10.66
N ASP A 284 5.66 -51.21 -11.49
CA ASP A 284 6.95 -50.83 -12.09
C ASP A 284 7.89 -50.10 -11.13
N PHE A 285 7.44 -49.79 -9.92
CA PHE A 285 8.27 -49.14 -8.92
C PHE A 285 9.20 -50.17 -8.24
N GLU A 286 10.37 -49.70 -7.80
CA GLU A 286 11.40 -50.54 -7.19
C GLU A 286 10.85 -51.41 -6.04
N PRO A 287 11.35 -52.65 -5.86
CA PRO A 287 10.84 -53.56 -4.83
C PRO A 287 10.81 -52.97 -3.41
N ALA A 288 11.76 -52.11 -3.07
CA ALA A 288 11.82 -51.44 -1.78
C ALA A 288 10.64 -50.48 -1.56
N VAL A 289 10.24 -49.73 -2.58
CA VAL A 289 9.07 -48.82 -2.52
C VAL A 289 7.78 -49.61 -2.35
N LYS A 290 7.59 -50.69 -3.12
CA LYS A 290 6.40 -51.56 -2.97
C LYS A 290 6.32 -52.18 -1.57
N LYS A 291 7.45 -52.62 -1.02
CA LYS A 291 7.53 -53.15 0.35
C LYS A 291 7.31 -52.08 1.42
N LEU A 292 7.67 -50.83 1.14
CA LEU A 292 7.38 -49.70 2.02
C LEU A 292 5.88 -49.39 2.05
N ILE A 293 5.24 -49.35 0.88
CA ILE A 293 3.80 -49.16 0.74
C ILE A 293 3.02 -50.26 1.48
N SER A 294 3.46 -51.53 1.41
CA SER A 294 2.78 -52.65 2.07
C SER A 294 2.80 -52.62 3.61
N LYS A 295 3.49 -51.64 4.21
CA LYS A 295 3.51 -51.44 5.67
C LYS A 295 2.39 -50.51 6.17
N VAL A 296 1.62 -49.89 5.27
CA VAL A 296 0.48 -49.05 5.65
C VAL A 296 -0.62 -49.89 6.30
N ASP A 297 -1.26 -49.35 7.34
CA ASP A 297 -2.51 -49.92 7.84
C ASP A 297 -3.59 -49.78 6.75
N PRO A 298 -4.20 -50.88 6.26
CA PRO A 298 -5.26 -50.81 5.27
C PRO A 298 -6.43 -49.91 5.67
N MET A 299 -6.69 -49.71 6.98
CA MET A 299 -7.74 -48.82 7.48
C MET A 299 -7.43 -47.33 7.27
N GLU A 300 -6.15 -46.96 7.25
CA GLU A 300 -5.68 -45.58 7.03
C GLU A 300 -5.63 -45.20 5.54
N LEU A 301 -5.82 -46.18 4.64
CA LEU A 301 -5.67 -45.98 3.21
C LEU A 301 -6.92 -45.36 2.57
N LYS A 302 -6.81 -44.11 2.10
CA LYS A 302 -7.89 -43.43 1.38
C LYS A 302 -7.49 -43.04 -0.03
N VAL A 303 -8.43 -43.13 -0.97
CA VAL A 303 -8.28 -42.62 -2.34
C VAL A 303 -9.21 -41.44 -2.56
N TRP A 304 -8.67 -40.39 -3.18
CA TRP A 304 -9.37 -39.15 -3.47
C TRP A 304 -9.27 -38.85 -4.96
N GLN A 305 -10.41 -38.68 -5.62
CA GLN A 305 -10.43 -38.11 -6.97
C GLN A 305 -10.00 -36.64 -6.89
N LEU A 306 -9.07 -36.23 -7.75
CA LEU A 306 -8.63 -34.85 -7.82
C LEU A 306 -9.61 -34.07 -8.71
N LEU A 307 -10.25 -33.07 -8.12
CA LEU A 307 -11.20 -32.21 -8.80
C LEU A 307 -10.59 -30.83 -9.04
N ASP A 308 -11.02 -30.21 -10.13
CA ASP A 308 -10.65 -28.86 -10.52
C ASP A 308 -11.92 -28.07 -10.88
N MET A 309 -11.77 -26.77 -11.11
CA MET A 309 -12.85 -25.84 -11.38
C MET A 309 -12.36 -24.72 -12.31
N GLU A 310 -13.25 -24.25 -13.19
CA GLU A 310 -12.96 -23.05 -13.97
C GLU A 310 -12.85 -21.81 -13.06
N LYS A 311 -12.20 -20.76 -13.59
CA LYS A 311 -12.05 -19.49 -12.86
C LYS A 311 -13.42 -18.87 -12.66
N LEU A 312 -13.74 -18.50 -11.42
CA LEU A 312 -14.98 -17.77 -11.13
C LEU A 312 -14.89 -16.35 -11.71
N PRO A 313 -15.96 -15.80 -12.31
CA PRO A 313 -15.95 -14.42 -12.79
C PRO A 313 -15.82 -13.40 -11.64
N SER A 314 -16.23 -13.78 -10.43
CA SER A 314 -15.97 -13.03 -9.20
C SER A 314 -15.98 -13.95 -7.98
N TRP A 315 -15.30 -13.55 -6.92
CA TRP A 315 -15.27 -14.13 -5.59
C TRP A 315 -16.16 -13.38 -4.60
N THR A 316 -16.83 -12.30 -5.03
CA THR A 316 -17.57 -11.40 -4.12
C THR A 316 -18.97 -11.10 -4.63
N LYS A 317 -19.90 -10.90 -3.68
CA LYS A 317 -21.26 -10.42 -3.95
C LYS A 317 -21.81 -9.76 -2.70
N GLY A 318 -22.23 -8.49 -2.77
CA GLY A 318 -22.70 -7.74 -1.60
C GLY A 318 -21.69 -7.80 -0.45
N LYS A 319 -22.09 -8.47 0.64
CA LYS A 319 -21.31 -8.69 1.88
C LYS A 319 -20.63 -10.06 1.95
N LEU A 320 -20.76 -10.90 0.92
CA LEU A 320 -20.15 -12.23 0.83
C LEU A 320 -18.85 -12.19 0.02
N CYS A 321 -17.79 -12.84 0.53
CA CYS A 321 -16.60 -13.16 -0.24
C CYS A 321 -16.18 -14.64 -0.06
N LEU A 322 -15.53 -15.22 -1.06
CA LEU A 322 -14.99 -16.58 -1.03
C LEU A 322 -13.46 -16.56 -0.80
N ILE A 323 -12.94 -17.52 -0.04
CA ILE A 323 -11.50 -17.75 0.18
C ILE A 323 -11.13 -19.24 0.01
N GLY A 324 -9.84 -19.52 -0.24
CA GLY A 324 -9.33 -20.88 -0.37
C GLY A 324 -10.04 -21.70 -1.45
N ASP A 325 -10.20 -23.01 -1.23
CA ASP A 325 -10.78 -23.91 -2.24
C ASP A 325 -12.25 -23.60 -2.61
N ALA A 326 -12.95 -22.76 -1.82
CA ALA A 326 -14.27 -22.26 -2.21
C ALA A 326 -14.19 -21.30 -3.41
N ALA A 327 -13.08 -20.56 -3.53
CA ALA A 327 -12.81 -19.61 -4.61
C ALA A 327 -11.88 -20.17 -5.70
N HIS A 328 -10.81 -20.85 -5.30
CA HIS A 328 -9.73 -21.32 -6.19
C HIS A 328 -9.23 -22.70 -5.73
N PRO A 329 -9.92 -23.81 -6.05
CA PRO A 329 -9.50 -25.14 -5.60
C PRO A 329 -8.15 -25.56 -6.20
N PHE A 330 -7.28 -26.09 -5.36
CA PHE A 330 -5.95 -26.55 -5.77
C PHE A 330 -5.85 -28.07 -5.85
N MET A 331 -5.26 -28.54 -6.96
CA MET A 331 -4.67 -29.87 -6.98
C MET A 331 -3.43 -29.93 -6.07
N PRO A 332 -3.08 -31.11 -5.51
CA PRO A 332 -2.00 -31.22 -4.54
C PRO A 332 -0.58 -31.11 -5.12
N HIS A 333 -0.45 -30.88 -6.42
CA HIS A 333 0.81 -31.00 -7.15
C HIS A 333 1.92 -30.05 -6.65
N GLN A 334 1.54 -28.88 -6.14
CA GLN A 334 2.47 -27.87 -5.59
C GLN A 334 2.33 -27.64 -4.07
N GLY A 335 1.39 -28.33 -3.42
CA GLY A 335 1.16 -28.16 -1.98
C GLY A 335 0.71 -26.76 -1.52
N GLN A 336 0.16 -25.92 -2.41
CA GLN A 336 -0.13 -24.51 -2.13
C GLN A 336 -1.56 -24.17 -1.73
N GLY A 337 -2.54 -25.06 -1.81
CA GLY A 337 -3.94 -24.72 -1.48
C GLY A 337 -4.10 -24.10 -0.08
N ALA A 338 -3.45 -24.69 0.93
CA ALA A 338 -3.44 -24.14 2.29
C ALA A 338 -2.72 -22.78 2.38
N GLY A 339 -1.58 -22.64 1.68
CA GLY A 339 -0.81 -21.39 1.67
C GLY A 339 -1.56 -20.24 1.01
N GLN A 340 -2.22 -20.49 -0.13
CA GLN A 340 -3.05 -19.50 -0.81
C GLN A 340 -4.27 -19.10 0.02
N ALA A 341 -4.89 -20.04 0.75
CA ALA A 341 -5.96 -19.70 1.69
C ALA A 341 -5.49 -18.83 2.87
N MET A 342 -4.24 -18.99 3.33
CA MET A 342 -3.64 -18.10 4.32
C MET A 342 -3.33 -16.71 3.74
N GLU A 343 -2.85 -16.64 2.49
CA GLU A 343 -2.69 -15.38 1.76
C GLU A 343 -4.03 -14.64 1.62
N ASP A 344 -5.13 -15.35 1.29
CA ASP A 344 -6.46 -14.74 1.21
C ASP A 344 -6.90 -14.14 2.55
N ALA A 345 -6.71 -14.89 3.64
CA ALA A 345 -7.03 -14.42 4.99
C ALA A 345 -6.23 -13.16 5.37
N ALA A 346 -4.94 -13.12 5.04
CA ALA A 346 -4.07 -11.97 5.27
C ALA A 346 -4.49 -10.75 4.44
N ALA A 347 -4.79 -10.94 3.16
CA ALA A 347 -5.23 -9.86 2.27
C ALA A 347 -6.60 -9.31 2.69
N LEU A 348 -7.56 -10.19 2.99
CA LEU A 348 -8.90 -9.80 3.43
C LEU A 348 -8.85 -8.97 4.72
N ALA A 349 -8.06 -9.40 5.71
CA ALA A 349 -7.89 -8.63 6.93
C ALA A 349 -7.14 -7.31 6.71
N THR A 350 -6.24 -7.24 5.73
CA THR A 350 -5.51 -6.00 5.42
C THR A 350 -6.43 -4.92 4.84
N VAL A 351 -7.39 -5.31 4.01
CA VAL A 351 -8.35 -4.37 3.41
C VAL A 351 -9.56 -4.06 4.31
N LEU A 352 -9.68 -4.75 5.44
CA LEU A 352 -10.70 -4.56 6.47
C LEU A 352 -10.04 -4.23 7.83
N PRO A 353 -9.32 -3.10 7.96
CA PRO A 353 -8.84 -2.66 9.26
C PRO A 353 -10.01 -2.18 10.13
N LYS A 354 -9.77 -2.10 11.45
CA LYS A 354 -10.65 -1.36 12.36
C LYS A 354 -10.86 0.07 11.83
N GLY A 355 -12.06 0.60 11.99
CA GLY A 355 -12.40 1.94 11.52
C GLY A 355 -13.10 1.95 10.17
N THR A 356 -13.05 0.87 9.38
CA THR A 356 -13.74 0.76 8.08
C THR A 356 -15.23 1.11 8.19
N ALA A 357 -15.72 1.95 7.28
CA ALA A 357 -17.14 2.31 7.23
C ALA A 357 -17.98 1.15 6.65
N PRO A 358 -19.19 0.86 7.17
CA PRO A 358 -20.04 -0.20 6.62
C PRO A 358 -20.37 -0.03 5.13
N SER A 359 -20.45 1.21 4.64
CA SER A 359 -20.68 1.53 3.22
C SER A 359 -19.55 1.08 2.30
N ASP A 360 -18.32 0.97 2.82
CA ASP A 360 -17.15 0.60 2.03
C ASP A 360 -17.03 -0.91 1.83
N ILE A 361 -17.75 -1.72 2.63
CA ILE A 361 -17.58 -3.19 2.66
C ILE A 361 -17.56 -3.80 1.25
N PRO A 362 -18.53 -3.54 0.35
CA PRO A 362 -18.50 -4.13 -0.98
C PRO A 362 -17.25 -3.78 -1.79
N GLU A 363 -16.76 -2.54 -1.69
CA GLU A 363 -15.55 -2.11 -2.39
C GLU A 363 -14.28 -2.68 -1.75
N ARG A 364 -14.24 -2.85 -0.42
CA ARG A 364 -13.13 -3.52 0.27
C ARG A 364 -13.05 -4.99 -0.12
N LEU A 365 -14.18 -5.69 -0.23
CA LEU A 365 -14.20 -7.09 -0.69
C LEU A 365 -13.71 -7.20 -2.14
N LYS A 366 -14.13 -6.29 -3.03
CA LYS A 366 -13.58 -6.23 -4.40
C LYS A 366 -12.09 -5.90 -4.43
N LEU A 367 -11.60 -5.10 -3.50
CA LEU A 367 -10.17 -4.82 -3.37
C LEU A 367 -9.39 -6.07 -2.92
N TYR A 368 -9.91 -6.84 -1.96
CA TYR A 368 -9.37 -8.14 -1.58
C TYR A 368 -9.28 -9.07 -2.81
N GLU A 369 -10.37 -9.19 -3.57
CA GLU A 369 -10.41 -9.97 -4.80
C GLU A 369 -9.34 -9.48 -5.77
N LYS A 370 -9.26 -8.18 -6.06
CA LYS A 370 -8.25 -7.61 -6.96
C LYS A 370 -6.81 -7.95 -6.54
N VAL A 371 -6.53 -7.96 -5.24
CA VAL A 371 -5.20 -8.31 -4.72
C VAL A 371 -4.87 -9.78 -4.96
N ARG A 372 -5.86 -10.67 -4.82
CA ARG A 372 -5.65 -12.12 -4.74
C ARG A 372 -5.94 -12.87 -6.03
N TYR A 373 -6.86 -12.36 -6.86
CA TYR A 373 -7.45 -13.08 -7.97
C TYR A 373 -6.40 -13.56 -8.97
N ASP A 374 -5.59 -12.66 -9.54
CA ASP A 374 -4.58 -13.06 -10.52
C ASP A 374 -3.52 -13.97 -9.89
N ARG A 375 -3.06 -13.64 -8.68
CA ARG A 375 -2.03 -14.40 -7.98
C ARG A 375 -2.46 -15.84 -7.69
N ALA A 376 -3.64 -16.05 -7.10
CA ALA A 376 -4.13 -17.39 -6.78
C ALA A 376 -4.30 -18.23 -8.04
N HIS A 377 -4.87 -17.65 -9.10
CA HIS A 377 -5.06 -18.36 -10.37
C HIS A 377 -3.73 -18.64 -11.11
N THR A 378 -2.72 -17.78 -10.98
CA THR A 378 -1.38 -18.07 -11.50
C THR A 378 -0.75 -19.25 -10.76
N VAL A 379 -0.84 -19.30 -9.42
CA VAL A 379 -0.35 -20.44 -8.64
C VAL A 379 -1.16 -21.71 -8.95
N GLN A 380 -2.47 -21.58 -9.17
CA GLN A 380 -3.35 -22.70 -9.58
C GLN A 380 -2.92 -23.27 -10.93
N GLU A 381 -2.61 -22.41 -11.90
CA GLU A 381 -2.13 -22.82 -13.22
C GLU A 381 -0.75 -23.51 -13.14
N PHE A 382 0.16 -23.02 -12.30
CA PHE A 382 1.40 -23.76 -12.02
C PHE A 382 1.12 -25.14 -11.42
N SER A 383 0.11 -25.26 -10.56
CA SER A 383 -0.30 -26.55 -10.02
C SER A 383 -0.89 -27.47 -11.11
N ARG A 384 -1.62 -26.94 -12.09
CA ARG A 384 -2.12 -27.69 -13.25
C ARG A 384 -0.99 -28.20 -14.13
N GLN A 385 -0.04 -27.32 -14.46
CA GLN A 385 1.16 -27.67 -15.24
C GLN A 385 1.99 -28.76 -14.56
N ALA A 386 2.20 -28.64 -13.25
CA ALA A 386 2.87 -29.66 -12.45
C ALA A 386 2.11 -30.98 -12.36
N GLY A 387 0.80 -31.00 -12.65
CA GLY A 387 -0.04 -32.20 -12.67
C GLY A 387 -0.02 -32.97 -13.99
N ARG A 388 0.49 -32.37 -15.07
CA ARG A 388 0.55 -33.00 -16.39
C ARG A 388 1.61 -34.10 -16.44
N ASP A 389 1.36 -35.06 -17.33
CA ASP A 389 2.27 -36.16 -17.59
C ASP A 389 3.59 -35.67 -18.18
N TRP A 390 4.67 -36.37 -17.85
CA TRP A 390 6.00 -36.02 -18.34
C TRP A 390 6.10 -36.32 -19.84
N VAL A 391 6.63 -35.37 -20.61
CA VAL A 391 6.88 -35.55 -22.04
C VAL A 391 8.37 -35.66 -22.26
N ASN A 392 8.80 -36.74 -22.92
CA ASN A 392 10.22 -37.07 -23.13
C ASN A 392 11.04 -37.05 -21.82
N GLY A 393 10.44 -37.52 -20.72
CA GLY A 393 11.07 -37.58 -19.40
C GLY A 393 11.27 -36.23 -18.71
N LYS A 394 10.57 -35.17 -19.15
CA LYS A 394 10.66 -33.83 -18.56
C LYS A 394 9.32 -33.36 -17.98
N PRO A 395 9.33 -32.64 -16.85
CA PRO A 395 8.13 -32.01 -16.30
C PRO A 395 7.65 -30.88 -17.22
N GLN A 396 6.34 -30.63 -17.26
CA GLN A 396 5.74 -29.55 -18.04
C GLN A 396 5.60 -28.24 -17.23
N ILE A 397 6.59 -27.93 -16.38
CA ILE A 397 6.60 -26.73 -15.55
C ILE A 397 8.02 -26.19 -15.35
N GLU A 398 8.17 -24.88 -15.47
CA GLU A 398 9.40 -24.18 -15.10
C GLU A 398 9.43 -23.91 -13.58
N MET A 399 10.05 -24.83 -12.84
CA MET A 399 10.08 -24.80 -11.36
C MET A 399 10.75 -23.54 -10.78
N THR A 400 11.74 -22.96 -11.47
CA THR A 400 12.40 -21.72 -11.03
C THR A 400 11.45 -20.52 -11.08
N THR A 401 10.64 -20.42 -12.13
CA THR A 401 9.62 -19.37 -12.27
C THR A 401 8.56 -19.50 -11.18
N TYR A 402 8.06 -20.72 -10.96
CA TYR A 402 7.09 -20.99 -9.89
C TYR A 402 7.63 -20.65 -8.50
N THR A 403 8.82 -21.15 -8.15
CA THR A 403 9.41 -20.92 -6.82
C THR A 403 9.70 -19.44 -6.58
N SER A 404 10.19 -18.71 -7.58
CA SER A 404 10.43 -17.26 -7.46
C SER A 404 9.12 -16.48 -7.27
N PHE A 405 8.08 -16.80 -8.05
CA PHE A 405 6.77 -16.14 -7.96
C PHE A 405 6.05 -16.45 -6.64
N ASN A 406 6.12 -17.71 -6.19
CA ASN A 406 5.39 -18.16 -5.01
C ASN A 406 6.15 -17.84 -3.71
N PHE A 407 7.41 -18.27 -3.57
CA PHE A 407 8.16 -18.18 -2.31
C PHE A 407 8.71 -16.77 -2.06
N GLY A 408 8.94 -15.98 -3.11
CA GLY A 408 9.46 -14.61 -3.02
C GLY A 408 8.42 -13.54 -2.67
N HIS A 409 7.20 -13.92 -2.28
CA HIS A 409 6.09 -12.99 -2.05
C HIS A 409 5.67 -12.93 -0.58
N ASP A 410 5.48 -11.70 -0.08
CA ASP A 410 4.87 -11.43 1.22
C ASP A 410 3.50 -10.77 1.00
N GLU A 411 2.42 -11.52 1.28
CA GLU A 411 1.07 -11.05 0.99
C GLU A 411 0.64 -9.89 1.90
N ILE A 412 1.12 -9.84 3.14
CA ILE A 412 0.76 -8.75 4.05
C ILE A 412 1.36 -7.43 3.54
N ASP A 413 2.62 -7.44 3.10
CA ASP A 413 3.28 -6.24 2.57
C ASP A 413 2.72 -5.82 1.20
N ASN A 414 2.43 -6.80 0.33
CA ASN A 414 1.76 -6.57 -0.95
C ASN A 414 0.37 -5.93 -0.76
N SER A 415 -0.48 -6.58 0.02
CA SER A 415 -1.84 -6.12 0.34
C SER A 415 -1.81 -4.73 0.98
N ALA A 416 -0.90 -4.46 1.92
CA ALA A 416 -0.80 -3.16 2.58
C ALA A 416 -0.44 -2.03 1.60
N ASN A 417 0.45 -2.31 0.63
CA ASN A 417 0.82 -1.34 -0.40
C ASN A 417 -0.32 -1.09 -1.39
N VAL A 418 -1.02 -2.14 -1.83
CA VAL A 418 -2.20 -2.00 -2.71
C VAL A 418 -3.31 -1.23 -1.98
N PHE A 419 -3.57 -1.56 -0.72
CA PHE A 419 -4.55 -0.90 0.12
C PHE A 419 -4.26 0.59 0.33
N LYS A 420 -3.01 0.92 0.67
CA LYS A 420 -2.55 2.31 0.80
C LYS A 420 -2.76 3.12 -0.48
N ARG A 421 -2.43 2.54 -1.65
CA ARG A 421 -2.67 3.19 -2.96
C ARG A 421 -4.15 3.33 -3.28
N TRP A 422 -4.97 2.35 -2.91
CA TRP A 422 -6.42 2.44 -3.05
C TRP A 422 -6.99 3.57 -2.19
N LEU A 423 -6.56 3.70 -0.93
CA LEU A 423 -6.98 4.80 -0.04
C LEU A 423 -6.65 6.17 -0.66
N TRP A 424 -5.47 6.31 -1.26
CA TRP A 424 -5.10 7.51 -2.02
C TRP A 424 -6.03 7.77 -3.20
N SER A 425 -6.38 6.74 -3.98
CA SER A 425 -7.28 6.91 -5.13
C SER A 425 -8.71 7.30 -4.77
N GLN A 426 -9.15 7.04 -3.54
CA GLN A 426 -10.47 7.49 -3.07
C GLN A 426 -10.55 8.99 -2.82
N LYS A 427 -9.43 9.71 -2.85
CA LYS A 427 -9.37 11.15 -2.61
C LYS A 427 -8.93 11.87 -3.89
N LYS A 428 -9.88 12.52 -4.57
CA LYS A 428 -9.63 13.21 -5.85
C LYS A 428 -8.80 14.49 -5.72
N ASN A 429 -8.83 15.15 -4.56
CA ASN A 429 -8.24 16.48 -4.38
C ASN A 429 -6.90 16.45 -3.66
N MET A 430 -6.18 15.33 -3.73
CA MET A 430 -4.88 15.24 -3.08
C MET A 430 -3.79 15.95 -3.90
N TYR A 431 -2.97 16.75 -3.23
CA TYR A 431 -1.76 17.30 -3.82
C TYR A 431 -0.63 16.25 -3.79
N TRP A 432 0.07 16.15 -4.92
CA TRP A 432 1.19 15.23 -5.12
C TRP A 432 2.46 16.00 -5.44
N ARG A 433 3.56 15.63 -4.78
CA ARG A 433 4.91 16.14 -5.01
C ARG A 433 5.88 14.97 -5.01
N MET A 434 7.03 15.14 -5.67
CA MET A 434 8.09 14.14 -5.57
C MET A 434 8.59 14.06 -4.11
N PRO A 435 8.93 12.86 -3.60
CA PRO A 435 8.81 11.53 -4.23
C PRO A 435 7.41 10.90 -4.08
N ILE A 436 6.71 10.67 -5.20
CA ILE A 436 5.32 10.17 -5.22
C ILE A 436 5.15 8.75 -4.65
N GLY A 437 6.24 7.97 -4.53
CA GLY A 437 6.20 6.62 -3.96
C GLY A 437 5.77 6.59 -2.48
N PHE A 438 5.90 7.73 -1.78
CA PHE A 438 5.54 7.88 -0.38
C PHE A 438 4.12 8.40 -0.16
N GLY A 439 3.41 8.75 -1.24
CA GLY A 439 2.03 9.21 -1.19
C GLY A 439 1.87 10.71 -1.44
N PRO A 440 0.64 11.22 -1.21
CA PRO A 440 0.34 12.65 -1.31
C PRO A 440 1.11 13.46 -0.27
N PHE A 441 1.36 14.73 -0.58
CA PHE A 441 2.17 15.59 0.28
C PHE A 441 1.28 16.59 1.03
N PRO A 442 1.16 16.51 2.37
CA PRO A 442 0.43 17.50 3.16
C PRO A 442 1.17 18.85 3.16
N GLY A 443 0.44 19.96 3.17
CA GLY A 443 1.09 21.27 3.05
C GLY A 443 0.21 22.41 3.52
N PRO A 444 0.47 23.64 3.06
CA PRO A 444 -0.30 24.80 3.48
C PRO A 444 -1.79 24.71 3.08
N ARG A 445 -2.08 24.07 1.94
CA ARG A 445 -3.45 23.92 1.39
C ARG A 445 -4.20 22.69 1.87
N GLN A 446 -3.52 21.58 2.15
CA GLN A 446 -4.16 20.33 2.56
C GLN A 446 -3.49 19.67 3.77
N ASP A 447 -4.28 18.98 4.59
CA ASP A 447 -3.77 18.09 5.63
C ASP A 447 -3.45 16.68 5.10
N ALA A 448 -3.03 15.78 6.00
CA ALA A 448 -2.72 14.38 5.66
C ALA A 448 -3.93 13.56 5.20
N PHE A 449 -5.15 14.12 5.32
CA PHE A 449 -6.41 13.50 4.91
C PHE A 449 -6.88 14.02 3.54
N GLY A 450 -6.12 14.93 2.91
CA GLY A 450 -6.53 15.63 1.69
C GLY A 450 -7.63 16.66 1.91
N ARG A 451 -7.85 17.10 3.16
CA ARG A 451 -8.85 18.12 3.48
C ARG A 451 -8.22 19.51 3.38
N PRO A 452 -8.94 20.51 2.83
CA PRO A 452 -8.47 21.89 2.86
C PRO A 452 -8.17 22.36 4.28
N ARG A 453 -7.07 23.09 4.47
CA ARG A 453 -6.74 23.73 5.77
C ARG A 453 -7.46 25.07 5.91
N ALA A 454 -8.78 25.05 5.76
CA ALA A 454 -9.62 26.25 5.87
C ALA A 454 -9.69 26.79 7.30
N GLY A 455 -9.86 28.10 7.45
CA GLY A 455 -10.37 28.70 8.69
C GLY A 455 -9.38 28.88 9.85
N GLN A 456 -8.06 28.96 9.62
CA GLN A 456 -7.10 29.25 10.69
C GLN A 456 -6.96 30.76 10.93
N SER A 457 -7.97 31.36 11.56
CA SER A 457 -7.99 32.77 11.97
C SER A 457 -6.85 33.15 12.92
N GLU A 458 -6.14 32.18 13.49
CA GLU A 458 -5.00 32.40 14.38
C GLU A 458 -3.66 32.58 13.64
N ARG A 459 -3.61 32.40 12.31
CA ARG A 459 -2.39 32.69 11.53
C ARG A 459 -2.09 34.17 11.59
N THR A 460 -0.85 34.53 11.92
CA THR A 460 -0.43 35.93 12.02
C THR A 460 0.43 36.32 10.82
N PHE A 461 0.31 37.56 10.35
CA PHE A 461 1.27 38.16 9.44
C PHE A 461 1.78 39.50 9.96
N GLN A 462 2.99 39.86 9.56
CA GLN A 462 3.51 41.21 9.63
C GLN A 462 4.28 41.50 8.35
N THR A 463 3.87 42.51 7.60
CA THR A 463 4.47 42.89 6.31
C THR A 463 5.02 44.30 6.40
N ALA A 464 6.33 44.46 6.18
CA ALA A 464 6.96 45.74 5.92
C ALA A 464 7.09 45.95 4.41
N SER A 465 6.65 47.10 3.90
CA SER A 465 6.64 47.42 2.47
C SER A 465 7.19 48.81 2.20
N ILE A 466 7.99 48.94 1.15
CA ILE A 466 8.36 50.22 0.54
C ILE A 466 7.90 50.21 -0.92
N LYS A 467 7.03 51.16 -1.28
CA LYS A 467 6.59 51.44 -2.65
C LYS A 467 7.36 52.63 -3.20
N PHE A 468 7.83 52.53 -4.44
CA PHE A 468 8.67 53.56 -5.06
C PHE A 468 8.39 53.73 -6.56
N LYS A 469 8.70 54.91 -7.11
CA LYS A 469 8.71 55.20 -8.54
C LYS A 469 10.01 54.70 -9.16
N THR A 470 9.90 54.09 -10.34
CA THR A 470 11.05 53.50 -11.05
C THR A 470 10.83 53.47 -12.56
N SER A 471 11.86 53.06 -13.30
CA SER A 471 11.85 52.96 -14.76
C SER A 471 10.95 51.82 -15.21
N ARG A 472 9.86 52.15 -15.91
CA ARG A 472 9.03 51.15 -16.60
C ARG A 472 9.84 50.38 -17.63
N THR A 473 10.67 51.08 -18.41
CA THR A 473 11.51 50.49 -19.46
C THR A 473 12.50 49.46 -18.91
N TYR A 474 13.08 49.71 -17.73
CA TYR A 474 13.94 48.71 -17.09
C TYR A 474 13.14 47.49 -16.62
N LEU A 475 12.02 47.71 -15.94
CA LEU A 475 11.17 46.61 -15.44
C LEU A 475 10.48 45.82 -16.56
N GLU A 476 10.36 46.36 -17.77
CA GLU A 476 9.87 45.64 -18.93
C GLU A 476 10.85 44.53 -19.37
N SER A 477 12.16 44.69 -19.14
CA SER A 477 13.18 43.69 -19.49
C SER A 477 13.17 42.43 -18.62
N ILE A 478 12.46 42.46 -17.49
CA ILE A 478 12.31 41.32 -16.57
C ILE A 478 10.94 40.64 -16.68
N LEU A 479 10.10 41.08 -17.62
CA LEU A 479 8.86 40.39 -17.96
C LEU A 479 9.17 39.09 -18.72
N PRO A 480 8.46 37.99 -18.45
CA PRO A 480 8.89 36.66 -18.89
C PRO A 480 8.58 36.40 -20.37
N THR A 481 7.55 37.05 -20.92
CA THR A 481 7.14 36.90 -22.32
C THR A 481 6.51 38.19 -22.84
N GLU A 482 6.36 38.31 -24.16
CA GLU A 482 5.71 39.44 -24.83
C GLU A 482 4.22 39.61 -24.46
N SER A 483 3.59 38.55 -23.91
CA SER A 483 2.22 38.63 -23.40
C SER A 483 2.11 39.49 -22.14
N PHE A 484 3.21 39.72 -21.43
CA PHE A 484 3.28 40.65 -20.31
C PHE A 484 3.78 42.01 -20.82
N ASN A 485 3.02 43.06 -20.53
CA ASN A 485 3.39 44.44 -20.83
C ASN A 485 2.85 45.37 -19.74
N PHE A 486 3.10 46.67 -19.85
CA PHE A 486 2.51 47.65 -18.96
C PHE A 486 1.26 48.27 -19.57
N LYS A 487 0.19 48.40 -18.76
CA LYS A 487 -1.06 49.05 -19.18
C LYS A 487 -0.84 50.52 -19.56
N SER A 488 0.06 51.21 -18.87
CA SER A 488 0.36 52.63 -19.09
C SER A 488 1.56 52.80 -20.02
N PRO A 489 1.50 53.73 -20.99
CA PRO A 489 2.63 54.04 -21.86
C PRO A 489 3.71 54.91 -21.17
N ALA A 490 3.50 55.34 -19.92
CA ALA A 490 4.43 56.20 -19.20
C ALA A 490 5.81 55.56 -19.05
N THR A 491 6.89 56.35 -19.09
CA THR A 491 8.25 55.83 -18.85
C THR A 491 8.55 55.55 -17.38
N VAL A 492 7.68 56.03 -16.48
CA VAL A 492 7.75 55.82 -15.03
C VAL A 492 6.58 54.95 -14.58
N CYS A 493 6.87 53.96 -13.74
CA CYS A 493 5.87 53.13 -13.08
C CYS A 493 6.18 53.02 -11.59
N THR A 494 5.45 52.16 -10.87
CA THR A 494 5.70 51.90 -9.44
C THR A 494 5.98 50.43 -9.19
N ALA A 495 6.89 50.17 -8.26
CA ALA A 495 7.15 48.84 -7.73
C ALA A 495 7.22 48.90 -6.20
N SER A 496 7.12 47.74 -5.56
CA SER A 496 7.28 47.60 -4.12
C SER A 496 8.20 46.45 -3.76
N ILE A 497 9.02 46.64 -2.72
CA ILE A 497 9.64 45.53 -1.98
C ILE A 497 8.82 45.31 -0.72
N SER A 498 8.39 44.07 -0.49
CA SER A 498 7.66 43.71 0.73
C SER A 498 8.29 42.51 1.40
N VAL A 499 8.59 42.64 2.69
CA VAL A 499 9.09 41.58 3.57
C VAL A 499 7.98 41.21 4.55
N THR A 500 7.59 39.94 4.58
CA THR A 500 6.50 39.44 5.42
C THR A 500 6.99 38.32 6.32
N SER A 501 6.71 38.44 7.61
CA SER A 501 6.80 37.36 8.58
C SER A 501 5.44 36.70 8.77
N LEU A 502 5.40 35.38 8.68
CA LEU A 502 4.23 34.56 8.88
C LEU A 502 4.39 33.69 10.12
N GLY A 503 3.35 33.54 10.93
CA GLY A 503 3.38 32.77 12.17
C GLY A 503 2.13 31.93 12.41
N ASN A 504 2.25 30.99 13.36
CA ASN A 504 1.19 30.04 13.74
C ASN A 504 0.70 29.17 12.59
N MET A 505 1.64 28.61 11.83
CA MET A 505 1.37 27.74 10.68
C MET A 505 1.26 26.28 11.14
N SER A 506 0.05 25.74 11.24
CA SER A 506 -0.15 24.37 11.73
C SER A 506 0.57 23.31 10.88
N TRP A 507 0.74 23.57 9.58
CA TRP A 507 1.42 22.67 8.66
C TRP A 507 2.95 22.68 8.84
N LEU A 508 3.47 23.64 9.62
CA LEU A 508 4.84 23.72 10.14
C LEU A 508 4.88 23.46 11.66
N GLY A 509 3.88 22.76 12.22
CA GLY A 509 3.84 22.47 13.67
C GLY A 509 3.63 23.70 14.56
N GLY A 510 3.00 24.76 14.05
CA GLY A 510 2.79 26.03 14.78
C GLY A 510 3.90 27.06 14.58
N GLY A 511 4.95 26.71 13.83
CA GLY A 511 6.04 27.62 13.48
C GLY A 511 5.64 28.71 12.47
N GLY A 512 6.66 29.36 11.92
CA GLY A 512 6.54 30.47 10.98
C GLY A 512 7.69 30.52 9.98
N TYR A 513 7.60 31.43 9.03
CA TYR A 513 8.68 31.70 8.07
C TYR A 513 8.54 33.13 7.52
N ASP A 514 9.59 33.59 6.84
CA ASP A 514 9.67 34.93 6.28
C ASP A 514 9.79 34.86 4.76
N HIS A 515 9.28 35.89 4.08
CA HIS A 515 9.44 36.04 2.64
C HIS A 515 9.62 37.49 2.21
N CYS A 516 10.40 37.72 1.15
CA CYS A 516 10.65 39.02 0.55
C CYS A 516 10.36 38.99 -0.95
N GLY A 517 9.41 39.81 -1.42
CA GLY A 517 9.00 39.85 -2.82
C GLY A 517 9.21 41.22 -3.48
N LEU A 518 9.55 41.20 -4.77
CA LEU A 518 9.44 42.36 -5.67
C LEU A 518 8.07 42.34 -6.36
N TYR A 519 7.30 43.41 -6.23
CA TYR A 519 5.97 43.54 -6.80
C TYR A 519 5.98 44.69 -7.82
N ILE A 520 5.71 44.37 -9.08
CA ILE A 520 5.70 45.34 -10.18
C ILE A 520 4.24 45.67 -10.52
N HIS A 521 3.86 46.92 -10.32
CA HIS A 521 2.47 47.34 -10.41
C HIS A 521 2.10 47.84 -11.82
N GLY A 522 0.83 47.69 -12.19
CA GLY A 522 0.31 48.19 -13.47
C GLY A 522 0.68 47.33 -14.69
N VAL A 523 0.97 46.05 -14.46
CA VAL A 523 1.26 45.07 -15.51
C VAL A 523 -0.05 44.54 -16.09
N GLN A 524 -0.05 44.30 -17.38
CA GLN A 524 -1.12 43.69 -18.15
C GLN A 524 -0.61 42.39 -18.76
N TYR A 525 -1.39 41.33 -18.62
CA TYR A 525 -1.19 40.07 -19.33
C TYR A 525 -2.24 39.93 -20.43
N THR A 526 -1.82 39.71 -21.66
CA THR A 526 -2.69 39.45 -22.82
C THR A 526 -2.81 37.94 -23.05
N ARG A 527 -4.03 37.42 -22.90
CA ARG A 527 -4.36 36.01 -23.20
C ARG A 527 -4.31 35.75 -24.70
N LYS A 528 -4.24 34.47 -25.09
CA LYS A 528 -4.32 33.99 -26.48
C LYS A 528 -5.58 34.42 -27.22
N ASP A 529 -6.70 34.63 -26.52
CA ASP A 529 -7.95 35.12 -27.09
C ASP A 529 -8.00 36.65 -27.28
N GLY A 530 -6.93 37.35 -26.91
CA GLY A 530 -6.80 38.81 -26.97
C GLY A 530 -7.38 39.54 -25.75
N SER A 531 -8.03 38.85 -24.81
CA SER A 531 -8.49 39.45 -23.56
C SER A 531 -7.33 39.73 -22.61
N THR A 532 -7.50 40.71 -21.71
CA THR A 532 -6.41 41.17 -20.85
C THR A 532 -6.72 41.01 -19.36
N ILE A 533 -5.68 40.75 -18.56
CA ILE A 533 -5.71 40.75 -17.10
C ILE A 533 -4.76 41.83 -16.62
N ASN A 534 -5.27 42.82 -15.87
CA ASN A 534 -4.44 43.86 -15.27
C ASN A 534 -4.13 43.50 -13.82
N GLY A 535 -2.87 43.38 -13.47
CA GLY A 535 -2.44 42.91 -12.15
C GLY A 535 -1.06 43.41 -11.75
N THR A 536 -0.60 42.91 -10.62
CA THR A 536 0.75 43.12 -10.11
C THR A 536 1.61 41.90 -10.44
N TYR A 537 2.71 42.09 -11.16
CA TYR A 537 3.61 40.99 -11.50
C TYR A 537 4.63 40.74 -10.37
N LEU A 538 4.78 39.47 -9.99
CA LEU A 538 5.74 39.00 -8.99
C LEU A 538 6.86 38.22 -9.69
N PRO A 539 7.92 38.91 -10.17
CA PRO A 539 9.06 38.26 -10.84
C PRO A 539 9.86 37.35 -9.91
N VAL A 540 9.97 37.69 -8.63
CA VAL A 540 10.73 36.92 -7.65
C VAL A 540 10.17 37.06 -6.24
N LEU A 541 10.12 35.94 -5.52
CA LEU A 541 9.75 35.84 -4.13
C LEU A 541 10.81 35.02 -3.39
N PHE A 542 11.59 35.66 -2.52
CA PHE A 542 12.53 34.95 -1.66
C PHE A 542 11.84 34.46 -0.40
N GLU A 543 12.16 33.27 0.08
CA GLU A 543 11.62 32.70 1.33
C GLU A 543 12.72 32.07 2.19
N SER A 544 12.53 32.13 3.52
CA SER A 544 13.50 31.62 4.50
C SER A 544 13.38 30.13 4.81
N LEU A 545 12.42 29.43 4.19
CA LEU A 545 12.19 28.00 4.39
C LEU A 545 11.92 27.28 3.07
N ASN A 546 12.39 26.04 2.93
CA ASN A 546 12.25 25.23 1.72
C ASN A 546 10.83 24.68 1.48
N ASP A 547 10.10 24.30 2.53
CA ASP A 547 8.74 23.76 2.38
C ASP A 547 7.76 24.69 1.62
N PRO A 548 7.65 26.01 1.94
CA PRO A 548 6.78 26.92 1.20
C PRO A 548 7.30 27.22 -0.22
N ILE A 549 8.62 27.10 -0.47
CA ILE A 549 9.23 27.22 -1.79
C ILE A 549 8.78 26.06 -2.67
N ILE A 550 9.01 24.83 -2.24
CA ILE A 550 8.68 23.63 -3.01
C ILE A 550 7.18 23.61 -3.29
N SER A 551 6.35 23.83 -2.27
CA SER A 551 4.90 23.80 -2.45
C SER A 551 4.40 24.93 -3.36
N GLY A 552 4.98 26.13 -3.30
CA GLY A 552 4.57 27.23 -4.18
C GLY A 552 5.03 27.08 -5.63
N ARG A 553 6.22 26.54 -5.88
CA ARG A 553 6.72 26.29 -7.25
C ARG A 553 5.94 25.16 -7.91
N ASP A 554 5.83 24.03 -7.22
CA ASP A 554 5.25 22.81 -7.77
C ASP A 554 3.74 22.94 -7.97
N GLU A 555 3.03 23.52 -6.99
CA GLU A 555 1.58 23.55 -6.98
C GLU A 555 1.00 24.83 -7.61
N LEU A 556 1.67 25.98 -7.47
CA LEU A 556 1.10 27.29 -7.81
C LEU A 556 1.81 28.04 -8.94
N GLY A 557 3.02 27.62 -9.32
CA GLY A 557 3.79 28.35 -10.34
C GLY A 557 4.32 29.70 -9.85
N MET A 558 4.63 29.81 -8.56
CA MET A 558 5.26 31.00 -7.98
C MET A 558 6.78 30.99 -8.16
N ASN A 559 7.35 32.17 -8.40
CA ASN A 559 8.79 32.39 -8.62
C ASN A 559 9.58 32.40 -7.31
N LYS A 560 9.60 31.28 -6.60
CA LYS A 560 10.16 31.19 -5.25
C LYS A 560 11.62 30.73 -5.22
N LEU A 561 12.44 31.41 -4.41
CA LEU A 561 13.84 31.09 -4.20
C LEU A 561 14.21 31.16 -2.72
N TYR A 562 15.21 30.40 -2.31
CA TYR A 562 15.68 30.44 -0.94
C TYR A 562 16.62 31.62 -0.71
N CYS A 563 16.43 32.33 0.39
CA CYS A 563 17.45 33.18 0.99
C CYS A 563 17.30 33.20 2.51
N GLN A 564 18.34 33.64 3.23
CA GLN A 564 18.23 34.01 4.63
C GLN A 564 17.59 35.41 4.71
N ILE A 565 16.64 35.59 5.63
CA ILE A 565 15.98 36.88 5.86
C ILE A 565 16.12 37.20 7.34
N ASP A 566 17.00 38.15 7.65
CA ASP A 566 17.25 38.60 9.01
C ASP A 566 16.44 39.87 9.27
N ILE A 567 15.60 39.86 10.30
CA ILE A 567 14.71 40.98 10.63
C ILE A 567 15.02 41.51 12.04
N ASP A 568 15.52 42.74 12.10
CA ASP A 568 15.76 43.49 13.32
C ASP A 568 14.63 44.48 13.57
N ARG A 569 14.11 44.54 14.81
CA ARG A 569 12.96 45.36 15.17
C ARG A 569 13.20 46.14 16.45
N THR A 570 12.78 47.39 16.44
CA THR A 570 12.68 48.21 17.66
C THR A 570 11.28 48.83 17.73
N ALA A 571 11.03 49.67 18.75
CA ALA A 571 9.75 50.38 18.85
C ALA A 571 9.51 51.39 17.71
N ASN A 572 10.57 51.89 17.05
CA ASN A 572 10.48 52.95 16.05
C ASN A 572 11.21 52.63 14.74
N SER A 573 11.79 51.44 14.59
CA SER A 573 12.47 51.02 13.36
C SER A 573 12.24 49.54 13.03
N TYR A 574 12.38 49.24 11.75
CA TYR A 574 12.35 47.89 11.19
C TYR A 574 13.42 47.79 10.13
N ARG A 575 14.26 46.76 10.19
CA ARG A 575 15.26 46.48 9.16
C ARG A 575 15.21 45.01 8.77
N ALA A 576 15.16 44.73 7.49
CA ALA A 576 15.19 43.39 6.95
C ALA A 576 16.32 43.26 5.93
N ARG A 577 17.15 42.22 6.10
CA ARG A 577 18.27 41.92 5.21
C ARG A 577 18.08 40.55 4.57
N CYS A 578 18.19 40.48 3.26
CA CYS A 578 18.23 39.22 2.53
C CYS A 578 19.66 38.87 2.17
N SER A 579 20.06 37.64 2.46
CA SER A 579 21.40 37.15 2.15
C SER A 579 21.39 35.69 1.70
N TRP A 580 22.46 35.27 1.03
CA TRP A 580 22.70 33.86 0.74
C TRP A 580 24.06 33.48 1.28
N ARG A 581 24.08 32.60 2.29
CA ARG A 581 25.31 32.18 3.00
C ARG A 581 26.12 33.37 3.52
N GLY A 582 25.44 34.40 4.01
CA GLY A 582 26.05 35.63 4.53
C GLY A 582 26.39 36.70 3.49
N ALA A 583 26.29 36.42 2.18
CA ALA A 583 26.39 37.45 1.15
C ALA A 583 25.05 38.20 1.06
N GLU A 584 25.01 39.40 1.66
CA GLU A 584 23.85 40.29 1.65
C GLU A 584 23.64 40.90 0.26
N PHE A 585 22.40 40.91 -0.22
CA PHE A 585 22.03 41.47 -1.52
C PHE A 585 20.81 42.40 -1.49
N LEU A 586 20.11 42.47 -0.36
CA LEU A 586 18.98 43.38 -0.15
C LEU A 586 18.96 43.83 1.30
N ASP A 587 18.85 45.13 1.51
CA ASP A 587 18.67 45.76 2.82
C ASP A 587 17.52 46.76 2.74
N LEU A 588 16.45 46.48 3.48
CA LEU A 588 15.26 47.33 3.59
C LEU A 588 15.20 47.88 5.01
N GLU A 589 15.16 49.20 5.13
CA GLU A 589 15.11 49.88 6.43
C GLU A 589 13.96 50.90 6.48
N LEU A 590 13.21 50.85 7.58
CA LEU A 590 12.18 51.82 7.98
C LEU A 590 12.59 52.42 9.32
N GLN A 591 12.64 53.74 9.41
CA GLN A 591 12.92 54.48 10.63
C GLN A 591 11.76 55.42 10.94
N ASN A 592 11.73 55.99 12.14
CA ASN A 592 10.67 56.93 12.57
C ASN A 592 9.25 56.37 12.39
N LEU A 593 9.04 55.09 12.72
CA LEU A 593 7.72 54.48 12.60
C LEU A 593 6.70 55.17 13.50
N THR A 594 5.60 55.62 12.90
CA THR A 594 4.47 56.26 13.56
C THR A 594 3.20 55.44 13.34
N ALA A 595 2.41 55.24 14.39
CA ALA A 595 1.17 54.48 14.29
C ALA A 595 0.15 55.20 13.37
N ASP A 596 -0.54 54.42 12.55
CA ASP A 596 -1.64 54.87 11.69
C ASP A 596 -2.90 54.02 11.95
N ASN A 597 -4.04 54.51 11.46
CA ASN A 597 -5.33 53.84 11.59
C ASN A 597 -5.33 52.47 10.89
N PRO A 598 -5.58 51.35 11.59
CA PRO A 598 -5.65 50.02 10.97
C PRO A 598 -6.65 49.91 9.82
N LYS A 599 -7.69 50.77 9.78
CA LYS A 599 -8.68 50.80 8.71
C LYS A 599 -8.17 51.44 7.41
N SER A 600 -6.99 52.04 7.40
CA SER A 600 -6.39 52.62 6.18
C SER A 600 -5.84 51.57 5.22
N GLU A 601 -5.80 50.30 5.62
CA GLU A 601 -5.18 49.21 4.86
C GLU A 601 -6.14 48.02 4.79
N ALA A 602 -6.20 47.36 3.62
CA ALA A 602 -7.03 46.18 3.41
C ALA A 602 -6.33 44.85 3.76
N GLY A 603 -5.03 44.88 4.08
CA GLY A 603 -4.25 43.69 4.44
C GLY A 603 -3.93 42.75 3.26
N THR A 604 -4.02 43.22 2.02
CA THR A 604 -3.71 42.42 0.82
C THR A 604 -2.20 42.40 0.51
N ILE A 605 -1.71 41.25 0.04
CA ILE A 605 -0.35 41.11 -0.51
C ILE A 605 -0.33 41.85 -1.85
N GLY A 606 0.42 42.95 -1.94
CA GLY A 606 0.60 43.72 -3.19
C GLY A 606 -0.25 45.00 -3.31
N GLY A 607 -1.24 45.22 -2.44
CA GLY A 607 -1.82 46.54 -2.12
C GLY A 607 -2.48 47.38 -3.23
N GLU A 608 -2.48 46.95 -4.49
CA GLU A 608 -3.11 47.69 -5.58
C GLU A 608 -4.57 47.29 -5.78
N ASN A 609 -5.37 48.25 -6.24
CA ASN A 609 -6.72 47.97 -6.71
C ASN A 609 -6.67 47.40 -8.15
N ASP A 610 -6.12 46.20 -8.28
CA ASP A 610 -5.99 45.45 -9.53
C ASP A 610 -6.66 44.05 -9.44
N TYR A 611 -6.53 43.23 -10.48
CA TYR A 611 -7.17 41.91 -10.51
C TYR A 611 -6.54 40.90 -9.54
N GLY A 612 -5.22 40.98 -9.31
CA GLY A 612 -4.48 39.95 -8.62
C GLY A 612 -2.98 39.91 -8.94
N ILE A 613 -2.29 39.00 -8.27
CA ILE A 613 -0.85 38.78 -8.47
C ILE A 613 -0.64 37.85 -9.66
N LEU A 614 0.13 38.31 -10.65
CA LEU A 614 0.55 37.55 -11.81
C LEU A 614 1.92 36.88 -11.54
N THR A 615 2.06 35.62 -11.93
CA THR A 615 3.33 34.88 -11.91
C THR A 615 3.51 34.08 -13.21
N TYR A 616 4.68 33.46 -13.38
CA TYR A 616 4.98 32.65 -14.55
C TYR A 616 5.62 31.33 -14.13
N LYS A 617 5.00 30.21 -14.50
CA LYS A 617 5.52 28.89 -14.19
C LYS A 617 6.44 28.43 -15.31
N TYR A 618 7.63 27.97 -14.96
CA TYR A 618 8.56 27.30 -15.88
C TYR A 618 9.17 26.07 -15.19
N ILE A 619 8.99 24.88 -15.77
CA ILE A 619 9.62 23.63 -15.33
C ILE A 619 10.45 23.09 -16.50
N PRO A 620 11.78 22.97 -16.34
CA PRO A 620 12.65 22.52 -17.43
C PRO A 620 12.42 21.04 -17.75
N ALA A 621 12.53 20.69 -19.02
CA ALA A 621 12.51 19.32 -19.49
C ALA A 621 13.81 18.59 -19.11
N VAL A 622 13.68 17.38 -18.55
CA VAL A 622 14.83 16.58 -18.12
C VAL A 622 15.64 16.13 -19.34
N GLY A 623 16.90 16.57 -19.41
CA GLY A 623 17.82 16.20 -20.49
C GLY A 623 17.75 17.09 -21.74
N GLU A 624 16.89 18.12 -21.76
CA GLU A 624 16.73 19.03 -22.89
C GLU A 624 16.91 20.51 -22.45
N PRO A 625 18.16 21.00 -22.27
CA PRO A 625 18.43 22.36 -21.80
C PRO A 625 17.73 23.42 -22.66
N GLY A 626 17.07 24.38 -22.00
CA GLY A 626 16.34 25.48 -22.65
C GLY A 626 14.90 25.15 -23.06
N LYS A 627 14.47 23.89 -22.97
CA LYS A 627 13.08 23.49 -23.22
C LYS A 627 12.34 23.27 -21.90
N ALA A 628 11.08 23.69 -21.84
CA ALA A 628 10.19 23.43 -20.72
C ALA A 628 9.30 22.20 -20.97
N ASP A 629 9.07 21.41 -19.92
CA ASP A 629 7.94 20.47 -19.85
C ASP A 629 6.64 21.21 -19.53
N VAL A 630 6.74 22.31 -18.78
CA VAL A 630 5.60 23.12 -18.33
C VAL A 630 5.97 24.59 -18.37
N GLU A 631 5.19 25.38 -19.10
CA GLU A 631 5.38 26.82 -19.16
C GLU A 631 4.05 27.58 -19.39
N TYR A 632 3.67 28.47 -18.47
CA TYR A 632 2.46 29.31 -18.59
C TYR A 632 2.36 30.39 -17.52
N ALA A 633 1.59 31.43 -17.80
CA ALA A 633 1.22 32.44 -16.81
C ALA A 633 0.18 31.93 -15.81
N CYS A 634 0.31 32.40 -14.57
CA CYS A 634 -0.60 32.11 -13.47
C CYS A 634 -1.09 33.41 -12.83
N VAL A 635 -2.23 33.35 -12.16
CA VAL A 635 -2.81 34.49 -11.45
C VAL A 635 -3.43 34.05 -10.13
N VAL A 636 -3.22 34.86 -9.09
CA VAL A 636 -3.91 34.79 -7.79
C VAL A 636 -4.92 35.94 -7.73
N PRO A 637 -6.21 35.71 -8.05
CA PRO A 637 -7.21 36.78 -8.06
C PRO A 637 -7.49 37.27 -6.64
N HIS A 638 -7.40 38.58 -6.40
CA HIS A 638 -7.60 39.15 -5.05
C HIS A 638 -8.97 38.83 -4.45
N GLU A 639 -10.03 38.88 -5.27
CA GLU A 639 -11.40 38.61 -4.83
C GLU A 639 -11.58 37.14 -4.40
N GLU A 640 -11.03 36.19 -5.15
CA GLU A 640 -11.13 34.77 -4.83
C GLU A 640 -10.29 34.40 -3.61
N GLU A 641 -9.09 34.98 -3.51
CA GLU A 641 -8.20 34.74 -2.37
C GLU A 641 -8.80 35.26 -1.06
N ALA A 642 -9.48 36.41 -1.09
CA ALA A 642 -10.16 36.97 0.07
C ALA A 642 -11.28 36.07 0.61
N LYS A 643 -11.87 35.20 -0.23
CA LYS A 643 -12.90 34.21 0.18
C LYS A 643 -12.31 33.04 0.97
N VAL A 644 -11.01 32.75 0.82
CA VAL A 644 -10.34 31.61 1.49
C VAL A 644 -10.03 31.92 2.95
N ALA A 645 -9.38 33.05 3.20
CA ALA A 645 -9.06 33.53 4.54
C ALA A 645 -8.98 35.07 4.55
N PRO A 646 -9.99 35.77 5.08
CA PRO A 646 -9.97 37.23 5.08
C PRO A 646 -8.87 37.74 6.04
N ALA A 647 -7.96 38.55 5.50
CA ALA A 647 -6.97 39.24 6.31
C ALA A 647 -7.66 40.29 7.19
N THR A 648 -7.31 40.32 8.48
CA THR A 648 -7.75 41.34 9.43
C THR A 648 -6.54 42.13 9.90
N VAL A 649 -6.45 43.39 9.48
CA VAL A 649 -5.40 44.31 9.94
C VAL A 649 -5.64 44.68 11.40
N LYS A 650 -4.59 44.55 12.21
CA LYS A 650 -4.59 44.86 13.64
C LYS A 650 -3.80 46.13 13.94
N SER A 651 -2.70 46.36 13.25
CA SER A 651 -1.92 47.59 13.39
C SER A 651 -1.29 47.99 12.06
N VAL A 652 -1.14 49.30 11.88
CA VAL A 652 -0.40 49.91 10.78
C VAL A 652 0.57 50.92 11.38
N ALA A 653 1.79 50.93 10.88
CA ALA A 653 2.76 51.99 11.16
C ALA A 653 3.34 52.50 9.84
N ARG A 654 3.59 53.81 9.74
CA ARG A 654 4.20 54.44 8.57
C ARG A 654 5.53 55.08 8.92
N SER A 655 6.41 55.11 7.94
CA SER A 655 7.76 55.64 8.05
C SER A 655 7.93 56.79 7.08
N ASP A 656 8.43 57.94 7.56
CA ASP A 656 8.84 59.06 6.72
C ASP A 656 10.31 58.95 6.26
N LYS A 657 11.07 58.06 6.89
CA LYS A 657 12.49 57.82 6.62
C LYS A 657 12.72 56.35 6.31
N ALA A 658 12.72 56.03 5.02
CA ALA A 658 12.88 54.66 4.53
C ALA A 658 13.99 54.57 3.48
N SER A 659 14.64 53.41 3.39
CA SER A 659 15.63 53.12 2.35
C SER A 659 15.53 51.66 1.89
N ILE A 660 15.80 51.45 0.60
CA ILE A 660 16.08 50.13 0.04
C ILE A 660 17.46 50.22 -0.59
N ARG A 661 18.32 49.26 -0.27
CA ARG A 661 19.59 49.04 -0.97
C ARG A 661 19.59 47.64 -1.54
N PHE A 662 20.05 47.54 -2.78
CA PHE A 662 20.36 46.26 -3.42
C PHE A 662 21.87 46.18 -3.62
N ASP A 663 22.43 44.99 -3.44
CA ASP A 663 23.81 44.69 -3.81
C ASP A 663 23.80 43.58 -4.86
N ALA A 664 24.52 43.79 -5.96
CA ALA A 664 24.60 42.80 -7.03
C ALA A 664 25.42 41.58 -6.60
N GLY A 665 26.40 41.78 -5.71
CA GLY A 665 27.50 40.85 -5.50
C GLY A 665 28.18 40.46 -6.81
N ASP A 666 28.68 39.24 -6.88
CA ASP A 666 29.31 38.67 -8.07
C ASP A 666 29.03 37.16 -8.17
N TRP A 667 29.54 36.53 -9.22
CA TRP A 667 29.40 35.08 -9.44
C TRP A 667 30.14 34.21 -8.41
N ASP A 668 31.05 34.78 -7.61
CA ASP A 668 31.79 34.04 -6.58
C ASP A 668 31.03 34.04 -5.25
N THR A 669 30.45 35.19 -4.89
CA THR A 669 29.68 35.39 -3.65
C THR A 669 28.23 34.92 -3.77
N LEU A 670 27.63 35.04 -4.96
CA LEU A 670 26.24 34.69 -5.26
C LEU A 670 26.12 33.82 -6.53
N PRO A 671 26.82 32.67 -6.63
CA PRO A 671 26.91 31.87 -7.86
C PRO A 671 25.57 31.45 -8.48
N THR A 672 24.55 31.22 -7.65
CA THR A 672 23.21 30.81 -8.11
C THR A 672 22.18 31.93 -8.09
N LEU A 673 22.55 33.14 -7.67
CA LEU A 673 21.63 34.26 -7.50
C LEU A 673 22.10 35.56 -8.17
N HIS A 674 23.36 35.67 -8.59
CA HIS A 674 23.93 36.90 -9.14
C HIS A 674 23.12 37.46 -10.31
N HIS A 675 22.64 36.62 -11.23
CA HIS A 675 21.76 37.03 -12.33
C HIS A 675 20.46 37.73 -11.87
N ILE A 676 19.95 37.36 -10.69
CA ILE A 676 18.77 37.98 -10.09
C ILE A 676 19.18 39.24 -9.30
N THR A 677 20.20 39.14 -8.45
CA THR A 677 20.61 40.26 -7.59
C THR A 677 21.21 41.41 -8.37
N SER A 678 21.96 41.15 -9.44
CA SER A 678 22.39 42.17 -10.40
C SER A 678 21.22 42.86 -11.10
N SER A 679 20.18 42.11 -11.46
CA SER A 679 18.94 42.68 -12.01
C SER A 679 18.17 43.51 -10.99
N LEU A 680 18.14 43.11 -9.71
CA LEU A 680 17.56 43.93 -8.64
C LEU A 680 18.36 45.21 -8.41
N ALA A 681 19.69 45.12 -8.39
CA ALA A 681 20.59 46.25 -8.21
C ALA A 681 20.53 47.27 -9.37
N GLY A 682 20.13 46.84 -10.56
CA GLY A 682 19.92 47.72 -11.69
C GLY A 682 18.62 48.52 -11.67
N ILE A 683 17.67 48.23 -10.75
CA ILE A 683 16.39 48.96 -10.65
C ILE A 683 16.64 50.39 -10.14
N PRO A 684 16.41 51.44 -10.95
CA PRO A 684 16.59 52.80 -10.48
C PRO A 684 15.44 53.21 -9.56
N ILE A 685 15.74 53.65 -8.34
CA ILE A 685 14.73 54.17 -7.39
C ILE A 685 14.70 55.70 -7.54
N TYR A 686 13.63 56.23 -8.14
CA TYR A 686 13.48 57.67 -8.34
C TYR A 686 12.92 58.39 -7.11
N GLU A 687 11.95 57.77 -6.45
CA GLU A 687 11.22 58.37 -5.34
C GLU A 687 10.54 57.27 -4.51
N ILE A 688 10.67 57.31 -3.19
CA ILE A 688 9.87 56.46 -2.29
C ILE A 688 8.51 57.13 -2.10
N ILE A 689 7.44 56.43 -2.49
CA ILE A 689 6.05 56.92 -2.42
C ILE A 689 5.44 56.64 -1.06
N SER A 690 5.69 55.44 -0.52
CA SER A 690 5.14 55.05 0.78
C SER A 690 5.98 53.97 1.44
N ALA A 691 6.12 54.03 2.76
CA ALA A 691 6.82 53.05 3.55
C ALA A 691 5.99 52.72 4.80
N LYS A 692 5.67 51.44 5.01
CA LYS A 692 4.72 51.00 6.05
C LYS A 692 5.01 49.61 6.60
N ILE A 693 4.48 49.34 7.79
CA ILE A 693 4.34 48.02 8.39
C ILE A 693 2.86 47.77 8.64
N VAL A 694 2.38 46.60 8.24
CA VAL A 694 1.01 46.14 8.46
C VAL A 694 1.08 44.80 9.18
N GLN A 695 0.41 44.69 10.33
CA GLN A 695 0.31 43.43 11.08
C GLN A 695 -1.15 43.02 11.22
N GLY A 696 -1.41 41.72 11.15
CA GLY A 696 -2.77 41.22 11.22
C GLY A 696 -2.88 39.73 11.46
N LEU A 697 -4.13 39.28 11.33
CA LEU A 697 -4.55 37.88 11.39
C LEU A 697 -5.11 37.44 10.04
N GLY A 698 -5.11 36.14 9.77
CA GLY A 698 -5.65 35.59 8.53
C GLY A 698 -4.64 35.70 7.41
N VAL A 699 -3.94 34.59 7.16
CA VAL A 699 -2.94 34.48 6.09
C VAL A 699 -3.54 33.62 4.97
N PRO A 700 -3.76 34.21 3.78
CA PRO A 700 -4.24 33.46 2.64
C PRO A 700 -3.23 32.39 2.22
N ASP A 701 -3.72 31.22 1.78
CA ASP A 701 -2.87 30.07 1.43
C ASP A 701 -2.57 29.98 -0.07
N VAL A 702 -2.97 31.02 -0.82
CA VAL A 702 -2.84 31.23 -2.27
C VAL A 702 -3.46 30.10 -3.09
N SER A 703 -4.45 29.40 -2.52
CA SER A 703 -5.19 28.33 -3.20
C SER A 703 -6.03 28.80 -4.38
N SER A 704 -6.35 30.09 -4.48
CA SER A 704 -7.04 30.66 -5.65
C SER A 704 -6.15 30.75 -6.89
N CYS A 705 -4.83 30.49 -6.77
CA CYS A 705 -3.90 30.52 -7.88
C CYS A 705 -4.33 29.55 -9.00
N ARG A 706 -4.40 30.07 -10.22
CA ARG A 706 -4.81 29.31 -11.40
C ARG A 706 -4.04 29.76 -12.63
N ARG A 707 -4.02 28.92 -13.66
CA ARG A 707 -3.54 29.32 -14.98
C ARG A 707 -4.39 30.48 -15.50
N THR A 708 -3.76 31.39 -16.21
CA THR A 708 -4.48 32.48 -16.89
C THR A 708 -5.26 31.99 -18.11
N GLU A 709 -4.94 30.81 -18.61
CA GLU A 709 -5.46 30.15 -19.82
C GLU A 709 -5.74 28.66 -19.61
#